data_AF-A0A3M1PIU7-F1
#
_entry.id   AF-A0A3M1PIU7-F1
#
_cell.length_a   1.000
_cell.length_b   1.000
_cell.length_c   1.000
_cell.angle_alpha   90.00
_cell.angle_beta   90.00
_cell.angle_gamma   90.00
#
_symmetry.space_group_name_H-M   'P 1'
#
loop_
_entity.id
_entity.type
_entity.pdbx_description
1 polymer ?
#
loop_
_entity_poly.entity_id
_entity_poly.type
_entity_poly.pdbx_seq_one_letter_code
_entity_poly.pdbx_strand_id
1 'polypeptide(L)'
;MTRKLLVLWVLLALPGRTPAAQTHATETSRNHGGALALLDFSRMAFIGEVTFPTGYQFQGVELGGLSGITFDAAHGRYYAICDDQGKYGPSRFYTLQIDLSDGKLDDGDVRFTGMVRMLTPAGQPFGKAEADPEGIAFTPSGTLFISSEGATDWRVKPFVREFSTDGAYLGALPLPDKYIPNAGRKKGVRENLAFESLTITPDHRFLFTATENALSQDGPKTDLGQGSAVRILKYDLAARQEVAEYVYQVGPVSKAPAVPDGFRVNGLAELAALSEDHLLALERGFSAGVGMVIRLFEVDLSAADNVIAVERLDPEHLRRIQTARKTLRLDFARLGILLDNLEGMTFGPELPDGRQSFIVVSDNNFNRRGQFTQFLAFAVPKKKVLDVAAIHAIQGAGHTSPLLGQFIENVTGIVTAVDNRGRNRGFWMQDPDGDHDPATSEGLFVYTGEQTPNVQVGDSVTVSGTVEEFGRPGELTVTQLTDAEVTVHASGHVLPAAIVIGEAGRIPPDQIIEDDSLKVFDPETDGIDFYESLEGMRVRVAKPVVVGPTARFGEFAVLADDGKHASVRSVQGGIVVRPNDFNPERILVNEELVEAAPRLNVGDRLAGDLLGVVHYSFGNFKLLLTRDLPEVVRGHNQRERTELKAAPDVLTVATYNVENLDFKDPAKRFRRIAQSIVDNLASPDILALQEVQDNNGPTDDGTVDASQTLQRLVEEIRRSGGPEYNFSQINPENNADGGQPGGNIRVAYLYNPARVELVVRGHAGPRDPARLIREGKAVHLDPSPARVAPQDPAFARNEASGFEASRKSLAAEFRFNGQTVFIINNHLKSKRGDGRLFGAQQPPVLRSEIQRRAQAVVIHNFVEKLLTADPDANVIVLGDMNEHEFRAPMEILAGTLLTDLIKKVPLAERYTFIFNGNSQVLDHIFVSRNLLEHAAPAIDIVHVNAGFAADERASDHEPVVAAVKLPRR
;
A
#
# COMPACT_ATOMS: atom_id res chain seq x y z
N MET A 1 -56.61 -51.91 -41.53
CA MET A 1 -57.58 -51.59 -42.60
C MET A 1 -57.32 -50.15 -43.05
N THR A 2 -56.63 -49.91 -44.17
CA THR A 2 -57.21 -49.60 -45.51
C THR A 2 -58.16 -48.40 -45.46
N ARG A 3 -57.98 -47.25 -46.11
CA ARG A 3 -57.56 -46.90 -47.50
C ARG A 3 -57.25 -45.37 -47.52
N LYS A 4 -56.18 -44.85 -48.13
CA LYS A 4 -55.91 -44.63 -49.57
C LYS A 4 -57.02 -43.91 -50.34
N LEU A 5 -56.73 -42.71 -50.86
CA LEU A 5 -56.83 -42.34 -52.29
C LEU A 5 -56.00 -41.05 -52.48
N LEU A 6 -54.90 -40.94 -53.23
CA LEU A 6 -54.46 -41.33 -54.59
C LEU A 6 -54.47 -40.12 -55.54
N VAL A 7 -53.36 -40.01 -56.29
CA VAL A 7 -53.16 -39.44 -57.64
C VAL A 7 -52.46 -38.07 -57.70
N LEU A 8 -51.50 -37.77 -58.58
CA LEU A 8 -50.47 -38.48 -59.37
C LEU A 8 -49.77 -37.36 -60.19
N TRP A 9 -48.43 -37.34 -60.24
CA TRP A 9 -47.57 -37.27 -61.44
C TRP A 9 -46.21 -36.61 -61.16
N VAL A 10 -45.19 -37.30 -61.63
CA VAL A 10 -43.75 -37.11 -61.44
C VAL A 10 -43.13 -36.81 -62.81
N LEU A 11 -42.12 -35.94 -62.88
CA LEU A 11 -40.97 -36.03 -63.81
C LEU A 11 -39.89 -35.00 -63.37
N LEU A 12 -38.81 -35.46 -62.71
CA LEU A 12 -37.42 -35.59 -63.22
C LEU A 12 -36.62 -34.26 -63.17
N ALA A 13 -35.44 -34.10 -62.53
CA ALA A 13 -34.56 -34.99 -61.78
C ALA A 13 -33.40 -34.20 -61.08
N LEU A 14 -32.75 -34.84 -60.09
CA LEU A 14 -31.37 -34.66 -59.54
C LEU A 14 -31.12 -33.62 -58.40
N PRO A 15 -30.16 -33.86 -57.46
CA PRO A 15 -30.32 -34.80 -56.33
C PRO A 15 -29.90 -34.23 -54.95
N GLY A 16 -30.48 -34.80 -53.87
CA GLY A 16 -29.86 -34.86 -52.53
C GLY A 16 -30.09 -33.68 -51.57
N ARG A 17 -31.22 -33.69 -50.84
CA ARG A 17 -31.42 -32.93 -49.59
C ARG A 17 -31.45 -33.87 -48.39
N THR A 18 -30.73 -33.50 -47.33
CA THR A 18 -30.90 -33.92 -45.92
C THR A 18 -30.87 -32.67 -45.04
N PRO A 19 -31.43 -32.73 -43.81
CA PRO A 19 -32.68 -32.11 -43.39
C PRO A 19 -32.59 -30.63 -42.99
N ALA A 20 -33.77 -30.01 -42.87
CA ALA A 20 -34.00 -28.60 -42.59
C ALA A 20 -33.27 -28.09 -41.34
N ALA A 21 -32.43 -27.08 -41.53
CA ALA A 21 -31.94 -26.21 -40.47
C ALA A 21 -33.09 -25.32 -39.98
N GLN A 22 -33.35 -25.38 -38.68
CA GLN A 22 -34.07 -24.34 -37.96
C GLN A 22 -33.31 -23.03 -38.18
N THR A 23 -34.03 -22.03 -38.69
CA THR A 23 -33.54 -20.67 -38.85
C THR A 23 -33.28 -20.08 -37.47
N HIS A 24 -32.03 -20.18 -37.01
CA HIS A 24 -31.51 -19.27 -36.01
C HIS A 24 -31.61 -17.86 -36.59
N ALA A 25 -32.50 -17.06 -36.02
CA ALA A 25 -32.37 -15.62 -36.06
C ALA A 25 -31.01 -15.33 -35.41
N THR A 26 -30.04 -14.96 -36.23
CA THR A 26 -28.75 -14.43 -35.79
C THR A 26 -29.05 -13.24 -34.89
N GLU A 27 -28.90 -13.43 -33.58
CA GLU A 27 -28.64 -12.36 -32.65
C GLU A 27 -27.44 -11.60 -33.20
N THR A 28 -27.70 -10.37 -33.62
CA THR A 28 -26.67 -9.38 -33.92
C THR A 28 -25.80 -9.24 -32.68
N SER A 29 -24.59 -9.78 -32.75
CA SER A 29 -23.53 -9.54 -31.78
C SER A 29 -23.38 -8.04 -31.60
N ARG A 30 -23.50 -7.56 -30.36
CA ARG A 30 -22.86 -6.30 -29.99
C ARG A 30 -21.37 -6.53 -30.22
N ASN A 31 -20.80 -5.72 -31.12
CA ASN A 31 -19.39 -5.74 -31.50
C ASN A 31 -18.52 -5.85 -30.25
N HIS A 32 -17.74 -6.92 -30.18
CA HIS A 32 -16.65 -7.05 -29.23
C HIS A 32 -15.66 -5.90 -29.51
N GLY A 33 -15.14 -5.26 -28.47
CA GLY A 33 -14.01 -4.35 -28.58
C GLY A 33 -12.91 -5.01 -29.42
N GLY A 34 -12.36 -4.27 -30.38
CA GLY A 34 -11.44 -4.82 -31.39
C GLY A 34 -10.24 -5.55 -30.77
N ALA A 35 -9.57 -6.40 -31.55
CA ALA A 35 -8.45 -7.24 -31.13
C ALA A 35 -7.29 -6.49 -30.40
N LEU A 36 -7.22 -5.16 -30.51
CA LEU A 36 -6.26 -4.31 -29.81
C LEU A 36 -6.62 -4.04 -28.34
N ALA A 37 -7.90 -4.11 -27.93
CA ALA A 37 -8.33 -4.00 -26.53
C ALA A 37 -7.89 -5.22 -25.68
N LEU A 38 -7.59 -6.34 -26.35
CA LEU A 38 -7.06 -7.56 -25.73
C LEU A 38 -5.54 -7.55 -25.60
N LEU A 39 -4.86 -6.44 -25.87
CA LEU A 39 -3.41 -6.35 -25.70
C LEU A 39 -3.04 -6.15 -24.23
N ASP A 40 -1.96 -6.81 -23.83
CA ASP A 40 -1.39 -6.69 -22.48
C ASP A 40 -0.13 -5.82 -22.51
N PHE A 41 -0.34 -4.52 -22.34
CA PHE A 41 0.74 -3.53 -22.25
C PHE A 41 1.59 -3.67 -20.99
N SER A 42 1.15 -4.41 -19.97
CA SER A 42 1.98 -4.69 -18.79
C SER A 42 3.14 -5.65 -19.11
N ARG A 43 2.98 -6.45 -20.19
CA ARG A 43 3.96 -7.42 -20.67
C ARG A 43 4.62 -7.02 -21.99
N MET A 44 4.50 -5.75 -22.38
CA MET A 44 5.14 -5.22 -23.57
C MET A 44 6.67 -5.34 -23.48
N ALA A 45 7.29 -5.87 -24.54
CA ALA A 45 8.73 -6.06 -24.62
C ALA A 45 9.36 -5.14 -25.66
N PHE A 46 10.47 -4.48 -25.32
CA PHE A 46 11.26 -3.71 -26.28
C PHE A 46 12.00 -4.66 -27.24
N ILE A 47 11.86 -4.44 -28.55
CA ILE A 47 12.43 -5.33 -29.59
C ILE A 47 13.49 -4.65 -30.48
N GLY A 48 13.75 -3.36 -30.28
CA GLY A 48 14.90 -2.69 -30.89
C GLY A 48 14.69 -1.19 -31.14
N GLU A 49 15.77 -0.54 -31.58
CA GLU A 49 15.78 0.87 -31.97
C GLU A 49 16.56 1.10 -33.28
N VAL A 50 16.16 2.13 -34.02
CA VAL A 50 16.91 2.66 -35.17
C VAL A 50 16.98 4.18 -35.05
N THR A 51 18.14 4.76 -35.33
CA THR A 51 18.34 6.21 -35.25
C THR A 51 18.86 6.83 -36.56
N PHE A 52 18.45 8.06 -36.81
CA PHE A 52 18.95 8.90 -37.91
C PHE A 52 19.53 10.19 -37.33
N PRO A 53 20.78 10.57 -37.67
CA PRO A 53 21.39 11.77 -37.13
C PRO A 53 20.69 13.03 -37.68
N THR A 54 20.59 14.07 -36.85
CA THR A 54 20.19 15.39 -37.32
C THR A 54 21.10 15.86 -38.46
N GLY A 55 20.53 16.39 -39.53
CA GLY A 55 21.24 16.69 -40.78
C GLY A 55 21.09 15.64 -41.87
N TYR A 56 20.53 14.46 -41.57
CA TYR A 56 20.27 13.41 -42.57
C TYR A 56 19.41 13.94 -43.71
N GLN A 57 19.83 13.75 -44.95
CA GLN A 57 19.13 14.28 -46.13
C GLN A 57 18.31 13.19 -46.80
N PHE A 58 17.04 13.49 -47.07
CA PHE A 58 16.15 12.62 -47.83
C PHE A 58 15.40 13.43 -48.89
N GLN A 59 15.55 13.04 -50.16
CA GLN A 59 14.93 13.72 -51.32
C GLN A 59 15.13 15.26 -51.34
N GLY A 60 16.31 15.71 -50.92
CA GLY A 60 16.71 17.12 -50.98
C GLY A 60 16.21 18.01 -49.83
N VAL A 61 15.65 17.42 -48.78
CA VAL A 61 15.31 18.09 -47.52
C VAL A 61 15.94 17.36 -46.33
N GLU A 62 16.14 18.07 -45.22
CA GLU A 62 16.55 17.44 -43.96
C GLU A 62 15.39 16.59 -43.40
N LEU A 63 15.68 15.34 -43.07
CA LEU A 63 14.78 14.44 -42.36
C LEU A 63 14.83 14.79 -40.86
N GLY A 64 13.67 14.95 -40.26
CA GLY A 64 13.49 15.36 -38.87
C GLY A 64 12.09 15.86 -38.65
N GLY A 65 11.80 16.38 -37.45
CA GLY A 65 10.49 16.93 -37.16
C GLY A 65 9.39 15.90 -36.94
N LEU A 66 9.70 14.63 -36.65
CA LEU A 66 8.71 13.57 -36.68
C LEU A 66 7.82 13.59 -35.42
N SER A 67 6.71 14.32 -35.50
CA SER A 67 5.75 14.53 -34.41
C SER A 67 4.60 13.51 -34.38
N GLY A 68 4.37 12.77 -35.47
CA GLY A 68 3.31 11.76 -35.53
C GLY A 68 3.59 10.66 -36.56
N ILE A 69 3.01 9.48 -36.36
CA ILE A 69 3.14 8.34 -37.29
C ILE A 69 1.86 7.49 -37.32
N THR A 70 1.49 6.96 -38.49
CA THR A 70 0.34 6.04 -38.66
C THR A 70 0.66 4.93 -39.65
N PHE A 71 0.01 3.77 -39.49
CA PHE A 71 0.22 2.58 -40.33
C PHE A 71 -0.93 2.32 -41.31
N ASP A 72 -0.60 2.12 -42.59
CA ASP A 72 -1.49 1.60 -43.63
C ASP A 72 -1.25 0.09 -43.76
N ALA A 73 -2.02 -0.68 -42.99
CA ALA A 73 -1.91 -2.13 -42.93
C ALA A 73 -2.19 -2.81 -44.29
N ALA A 74 -3.03 -2.21 -45.13
CA ALA A 74 -3.39 -2.79 -46.43
C ALA A 74 -2.21 -2.78 -47.42
N HIS A 75 -1.29 -1.82 -47.28
CA HIS A 75 -0.13 -1.68 -48.16
C HIS A 75 1.21 -1.86 -47.46
N GLY A 76 1.23 -2.16 -46.16
CA GLY A 76 2.44 -2.39 -45.38
C GLY A 76 3.38 -1.18 -45.35
N ARG A 77 2.83 0.03 -45.22
CA ARG A 77 3.61 1.28 -45.20
C ARG A 77 3.14 2.19 -44.08
N TYR A 78 4.03 3.08 -43.64
CA TYR A 78 3.75 4.09 -42.64
C TYR A 78 3.78 5.48 -43.26
N TYR A 79 3.05 6.38 -42.62
CA TYR A 79 3.09 7.82 -42.88
C TYR A 79 3.56 8.53 -41.61
N ALA A 80 4.61 9.35 -41.70
CA ALA A 80 5.11 10.13 -40.57
C ALA A 80 5.07 11.63 -40.91
N ILE A 81 4.45 12.44 -40.07
CA ILE A 81 4.27 13.88 -40.30
C ILE A 81 5.48 14.66 -39.78
N CYS A 82 5.78 15.79 -40.43
CA CYS A 82 6.87 16.69 -40.06
C CYS A 82 6.29 18.01 -39.53
N ASP A 83 6.69 18.39 -38.32
CA ASP A 83 6.31 19.63 -37.62
C ASP A 83 6.94 20.91 -38.21
N ASP A 84 7.91 20.78 -39.12
CA ASP A 84 8.63 21.92 -39.67
C ASP A 84 7.69 22.96 -40.32
N GLN A 85 7.64 24.14 -39.69
CA GLN A 85 6.87 25.31 -40.09
C GLN A 85 7.44 26.03 -41.34
N GLY A 86 8.05 25.31 -42.26
CA GLY A 86 8.60 25.87 -43.51
C GLY A 86 10.04 26.38 -43.41
N LYS A 87 10.80 26.01 -42.36
CA LYS A 87 12.18 26.47 -42.13
C LYS A 87 13.22 25.57 -42.79
N TYR A 88 13.02 24.27 -42.77
CA TYR A 88 13.95 23.26 -43.28
C TYR A 88 13.45 22.55 -44.55
N GLY A 89 12.24 22.87 -44.99
CA GLY A 89 11.62 22.42 -46.24
C GLY A 89 10.17 22.87 -46.30
N PRO A 90 9.40 22.52 -47.35
CA PRO A 90 7.95 22.70 -47.33
C PRO A 90 7.30 21.82 -46.25
N SER A 91 6.11 22.19 -45.77
CA SER A 91 5.28 21.32 -44.91
C SER A 91 5.00 20.00 -45.63
N ARG A 92 5.23 18.89 -44.94
CA ARG A 92 5.40 17.57 -45.58
C ARG A 92 5.11 16.43 -44.62
N PHE A 93 4.79 15.28 -45.17
CA PHE A 93 4.87 14.00 -44.49
C PHE A 93 5.73 13.03 -45.31
N TYR A 94 6.27 12.03 -44.64
CA TYR A 94 7.09 10.99 -45.22
C TYR A 94 6.29 9.70 -45.35
N THR A 95 6.63 8.92 -46.37
CA THR A 95 6.26 7.51 -46.45
C THR A 95 7.48 6.67 -46.12
N LEU A 96 7.29 5.62 -45.33
CA LEU A 96 8.36 4.71 -44.95
C LEU A 96 7.86 3.27 -44.79
N GLN A 97 8.78 2.33 -44.83
CA GLN A 97 8.58 0.94 -44.45
C GLN A 97 9.41 0.65 -43.21
N ILE A 98 8.88 -0.20 -42.34
CA ILE A 98 9.57 -0.75 -41.18
C ILE A 98 9.46 -2.27 -41.31
N ASP A 99 10.57 -2.93 -41.61
CA ASP A 99 10.64 -4.39 -41.67
C ASP A 99 10.76 -4.94 -40.24
N LEU A 100 9.84 -5.79 -39.83
CA LEU A 100 9.84 -6.48 -38.53
C LEU A 100 9.67 -7.99 -38.74
N SER A 101 9.99 -8.49 -39.94
CA SER A 101 9.71 -9.87 -40.35
C SER A 101 10.53 -10.92 -39.61
N ASP A 102 11.58 -10.51 -38.90
CA ASP A 102 12.38 -11.37 -38.01
C ASP A 102 12.04 -11.18 -36.52
N GLY A 103 11.09 -10.30 -36.20
CA GLY A 103 10.63 -10.00 -34.84
C GLY A 103 11.46 -8.96 -34.09
N LYS A 104 12.38 -8.26 -34.75
CA LYS A 104 13.23 -7.21 -34.16
C LYS A 104 13.16 -5.92 -34.98
N LEU A 105 13.74 -4.85 -34.42
CA LEU A 105 14.01 -3.61 -35.13
C LEU A 105 15.51 -3.32 -35.06
N ASP A 106 16.20 -3.36 -36.20
CA ASP A 106 17.63 -3.06 -36.29
C ASP A 106 18.02 -2.25 -37.55
N ASP A 107 19.32 -1.94 -37.64
CA ASP A 107 19.88 -1.06 -38.66
C ASP A 107 19.60 -1.56 -40.09
N GLY A 108 18.70 -0.86 -40.78
CA GLY A 108 18.32 -1.16 -42.16
C GLY A 108 16.84 -1.52 -42.34
N ASP A 109 16.11 -1.69 -41.24
CA ASP A 109 14.68 -2.00 -41.23
C ASP A 109 13.80 -0.79 -41.50
N VAL A 110 14.21 0.40 -41.03
CA VAL A 110 13.50 1.65 -41.29
C VAL A 110 13.97 2.24 -42.62
N ARG A 111 13.08 2.27 -43.62
CA ARG A 111 13.38 2.77 -44.97
C ARG A 111 12.37 3.81 -45.41
N PHE A 112 12.82 5.06 -45.54
CA PHE A 112 12.02 6.12 -46.14
C PHE A 112 11.86 5.89 -47.65
N THR A 113 10.61 5.85 -48.11
CA THR A 113 10.25 5.55 -49.51
C THR A 113 9.82 6.77 -50.31
N GLY A 114 9.42 7.86 -49.64
CA GLY A 114 8.99 9.08 -50.32
C GLY A 114 8.71 10.25 -49.37
N MET A 115 8.75 11.46 -49.90
CA MET A 115 8.37 12.68 -49.20
C MET A 115 7.26 13.38 -49.99
N VAL A 116 6.16 13.70 -49.32
CA VAL A 116 4.96 14.28 -49.92
C VAL A 116 4.72 15.66 -49.31
N ARG A 117 4.54 16.65 -50.18
CA ARG A 117 4.28 18.04 -49.76
C ARG A 117 2.80 18.20 -49.48
N MET A 118 2.48 18.86 -48.37
CA MET A 118 1.10 19.25 -48.08
C MET A 118 0.72 20.48 -48.89
N LEU A 119 -0.49 20.48 -49.44
CA LEU A 119 -1.05 21.58 -50.23
C LEU A 119 -2.21 22.24 -49.49
N THR A 120 -2.26 23.56 -49.60
CA THR A 120 -3.38 24.39 -49.14
C THR A 120 -4.66 24.08 -49.94
N PRO A 121 -5.84 24.56 -49.50
CA PRO A 121 -7.08 24.45 -50.29
C PRO A 121 -7.00 25.07 -51.70
N ALA A 122 -6.05 25.99 -51.92
CA ALA A 122 -5.80 26.59 -53.23
C ALA A 122 -4.84 25.75 -54.11
N GLY A 123 -4.43 24.56 -53.65
CA GLY A 123 -3.49 23.68 -54.35
C GLY A 123 -2.04 24.18 -54.33
N GLN A 124 -1.72 25.18 -53.51
CA GLN A 124 -0.36 25.71 -53.35
C GLN A 124 0.34 25.07 -52.15
N PRO A 125 1.67 24.87 -52.15
CA PRO A 125 2.41 24.50 -50.95
C PRO A 125 2.15 25.48 -49.82
N PHE A 126 2.11 24.99 -48.57
CA PHE A 126 2.06 25.86 -47.40
C PHE A 126 3.29 26.78 -47.35
N GLY A 127 3.05 28.06 -47.07
CA GLY A 127 4.07 29.04 -46.81
C GLY A 127 4.71 28.86 -45.43
N LYS A 128 5.76 29.64 -45.16
CA LYS A 128 6.43 29.65 -43.86
C LYS A 128 5.46 30.06 -42.74
N ALA A 129 5.40 29.27 -41.68
CA ALA A 129 4.52 29.45 -40.53
C ALA A 129 3.02 29.53 -40.90
N GLU A 130 2.58 28.83 -41.95
CA GLU A 130 1.16 28.70 -42.29
C GLU A 130 0.51 27.40 -41.76
N ALA A 131 1.33 26.45 -41.33
CA ALA A 131 0.94 25.22 -40.66
C ALA A 131 2.04 24.79 -39.70
N ASP A 132 1.62 24.16 -38.61
CA ASP A 132 2.47 23.58 -37.56
C ASP A 132 1.93 22.17 -37.29
N PRO A 133 2.23 21.19 -38.17
CA PRO A 133 1.56 19.89 -38.17
C PRO A 133 2.10 18.94 -37.09
N GLU A 134 1.23 18.28 -36.34
CA GLU A 134 1.67 17.40 -35.23
C GLU A 134 1.22 15.94 -35.38
N GLY A 135 -0.08 15.70 -35.30
CA GLY A 135 -0.64 14.35 -35.34
C GLY A 135 -1.02 13.93 -36.76
N ILE A 136 -0.97 12.63 -37.05
CA ILE A 136 -1.37 12.05 -38.34
C ILE A 136 -2.12 10.72 -38.15
N ALA A 137 -3.23 10.55 -38.86
CA ALA A 137 -4.03 9.32 -38.81
C ALA A 137 -4.52 8.88 -40.20
N PHE A 138 -4.31 7.61 -40.54
CA PHE A 138 -4.72 7.03 -41.82
C PHE A 138 -6.15 6.51 -41.79
N THR A 139 -6.92 6.80 -42.83
CA THR A 139 -8.32 6.39 -42.96
C THR A 139 -8.47 5.16 -43.87
N PRO A 140 -9.52 4.33 -43.69
CA PRO A 140 -9.82 3.22 -44.59
C PRO A 140 -10.09 3.65 -46.04
N SER A 141 -10.48 4.91 -46.27
CA SER A 141 -10.69 5.48 -47.60
C SER A 141 -9.38 5.85 -48.31
N GLY A 142 -8.21 5.64 -47.70
CA GLY A 142 -6.92 5.97 -48.30
C GLY A 142 -6.59 7.46 -48.22
N THR A 143 -7.05 8.15 -47.16
CA THR A 143 -6.76 9.56 -46.87
C THR A 143 -6.04 9.69 -45.53
N LEU A 144 -5.53 10.87 -45.22
CA LEU A 144 -4.81 11.20 -44.00
C LEU A 144 -5.50 12.36 -43.29
N PHE A 145 -5.90 12.18 -42.03
CA PHE A 145 -6.13 13.33 -41.17
C PHE A 145 -4.80 13.80 -40.58
N ILE A 146 -4.62 15.12 -40.49
CA ILE A 146 -3.46 15.77 -39.89
C ILE A 146 -3.96 16.89 -38.96
N SER A 147 -3.46 16.91 -37.73
CA SER A 147 -3.69 18.02 -36.79
C SER A 147 -2.61 19.09 -36.95
N SER A 148 -2.94 20.31 -36.56
CA SER A 148 -1.97 21.38 -36.44
C SER A 148 -2.28 22.27 -35.26
N GLU A 149 -1.23 22.62 -34.51
CA GLU A 149 -1.24 23.57 -33.39
C GLU A 149 -1.77 24.95 -33.80
N GLY A 150 -1.52 25.31 -35.06
CA GLY A 150 -1.55 26.68 -35.52
C GLY A 150 -0.37 27.47 -34.96
N ALA A 151 -0.49 28.79 -34.97
CA ALA A 151 0.55 29.67 -34.46
C ALA A 151 -0.16 30.90 -33.89
N THR A 152 -0.42 30.88 -32.60
CA THR A 152 -1.20 31.91 -31.89
C THR A 152 -0.52 33.27 -31.94
N ASP A 153 0.82 33.29 -31.96
CA ASP A 153 1.63 34.50 -32.17
C ASP A 153 1.46 35.09 -33.58
N TRP A 154 1.20 34.24 -34.57
CA TRP A 154 1.09 34.59 -36.00
C TRP A 154 -0.35 34.58 -36.53
N ARG A 155 -1.34 34.40 -35.63
CA ARG A 155 -2.78 34.31 -35.92
C ARG A 155 -3.16 33.18 -36.88
N VAL A 156 -2.36 32.12 -36.93
CA VAL A 156 -2.71 30.89 -37.65
C VAL A 156 -3.59 30.05 -36.73
N LYS A 157 -4.77 29.68 -37.22
CA LYS A 157 -5.73 28.89 -36.44
C LYS A 157 -5.28 27.42 -36.40
N PRO A 158 -5.45 26.73 -35.25
CA PRO A 158 -5.32 25.28 -35.23
C PRO A 158 -6.30 24.64 -36.21
N PHE A 159 -6.02 23.41 -36.63
CA PHE A 159 -6.94 22.65 -37.47
C PHE A 159 -6.80 21.14 -37.28
N VAL A 160 -7.84 20.41 -37.68
CA VAL A 160 -7.76 18.99 -38.04
C VAL A 160 -8.27 18.87 -39.47
N ARG A 161 -7.38 18.51 -40.40
CA ARG A 161 -7.64 18.54 -41.85
C ARG A 161 -7.39 17.20 -42.49
N GLU A 162 -8.15 16.93 -43.53
CA GLU A 162 -8.05 15.72 -44.34
C GLU A 162 -7.27 16.02 -45.62
N PHE A 163 -6.32 15.16 -45.94
CA PHE A 163 -5.46 15.23 -47.11
C PHE A 163 -5.46 13.89 -47.84
N SER A 164 -5.29 13.92 -49.15
CA SER A 164 -4.95 12.71 -49.90
C SER A 164 -3.52 12.28 -49.62
N THR A 165 -3.18 11.03 -49.93
CA THR A 165 -1.81 10.51 -49.74
C THR A 165 -0.77 11.13 -50.68
N ASP A 166 -1.19 11.91 -51.68
CA ASP A 166 -0.33 12.76 -52.53
C ASP A 166 -0.31 14.23 -52.08
N GLY A 167 -0.95 14.57 -50.96
CA GLY A 167 -0.82 15.85 -50.27
C GLY A 167 -1.87 16.91 -50.61
N ALA A 168 -2.86 16.60 -51.46
CA ALA A 168 -3.94 17.53 -51.76
C ALA A 168 -4.93 17.66 -50.59
N TYR A 169 -5.35 18.90 -50.31
CA TYR A 169 -6.39 19.17 -49.31
C TYR A 169 -7.75 18.62 -49.76
N LEU A 170 -8.41 17.86 -48.87
CA LEU A 170 -9.73 17.25 -49.11
C LEU A 170 -10.83 17.83 -48.23
N GLY A 171 -10.51 18.29 -47.03
CA GLY A 171 -11.51 18.83 -46.11
C GLY A 171 -10.96 19.15 -44.73
N ALA A 172 -11.86 19.55 -43.81
CA ALA A 172 -11.54 19.78 -42.41
C ALA A 172 -12.63 19.21 -41.49
N LEU A 173 -12.27 18.90 -40.25
CA LEU A 173 -13.22 18.72 -39.15
C LEU A 173 -13.45 20.08 -38.47
N PRO A 174 -14.69 20.37 -38.04
CA PRO A 174 -14.98 21.63 -37.34
C PRO A 174 -14.29 21.64 -35.98
N LEU A 175 -13.69 22.78 -35.61
CA LEU A 175 -13.17 23.01 -34.27
C LEU A 175 -14.13 23.89 -33.46
N PRO A 176 -14.42 23.55 -32.19
CA PRO A 176 -15.22 24.40 -31.33
C PRO A 176 -14.55 25.74 -31.03
N ASP A 177 -15.35 26.80 -30.85
CA ASP A 177 -14.86 28.16 -30.57
C ASP A 177 -13.98 28.24 -29.29
N LYS A 178 -14.15 27.32 -28.33
CA LYS A 178 -13.33 27.22 -27.11
C LYS A 178 -11.85 26.95 -27.38
N TYR A 179 -11.50 26.39 -28.54
CA TYR A 179 -10.12 26.13 -28.97
C TYR A 179 -9.48 27.30 -29.70
N ILE A 180 -10.27 28.26 -30.20
CA ILE A 180 -9.76 29.37 -31.01
C ILE A 180 -9.18 30.49 -30.11
N PRO A 181 -7.88 30.84 -30.24
CA PRO A 181 -7.27 31.88 -29.43
C PRO A 181 -7.90 33.25 -29.63
N ASN A 182 -8.14 33.98 -28.53
CA ASN A 182 -8.56 35.38 -28.60
C ASN A 182 -7.37 36.35 -28.50
N ALA A 183 -7.56 37.61 -28.89
CA ALA A 183 -6.50 38.63 -28.90
C ALA A 183 -5.82 38.86 -27.53
N GLY A 184 -6.48 38.50 -26.43
CA GLY A 184 -5.97 38.61 -25.06
C GLY A 184 -5.30 37.35 -24.51
N ARG A 185 -5.23 36.25 -25.27
CA ARG A 185 -4.69 34.94 -24.84
C ARG A 185 -5.29 34.41 -23.53
N LYS A 186 -6.57 34.71 -23.30
CA LYS A 186 -7.33 34.23 -22.13
C LYS A 186 -8.30 33.10 -22.49
N LYS A 187 -8.40 32.77 -23.77
CA LYS A 187 -9.24 31.72 -24.33
C LYS A 187 -8.48 31.03 -25.45
N GLY A 188 -8.68 29.73 -25.64
CA GLY A 188 -8.15 28.94 -26.75
C GLY A 188 -6.88 28.18 -26.41
N VAL A 189 -6.37 27.48 -27.42
CA VAL A 189 -5.08 26.78 -27.35
C VAL A 189 -3.95 27.75 -27.03
N ARG A 190 -2.85 27.19 -26.51
CA ARG A 190 -1.63 27.93 -26.17
C ARG A 190 -0.60 27.69 -27.27
N GLU A 191 0.33 28.63 -27.45
CA GLU A 191 1.47 28.44 -28.37
C GLU A 191 2.28 27.21 -27.93
N ASN A 192 2.58 26.31 -28.88
CA ASN A 192 3.46 25.15 -28.70
C ASN A 192 3.01 24.23 -27.54
N LEU A 193 1.70 24.03 -27.44
CA LEU A 193 0.99 23.37 -26.34
C LEU A 193 -0.46 23.00 -26.78
N ALA A 194 -0.70 22.82 -28.08
CA ALA A 194 -2.01 22.71 -28.72
C ALA A 194 -2.25 21.27 -29.22
N PHE A 195 -2.77 21.07 -30.43
CA PHE A 195 -3.23 19.76 -30.92
C PHE A 195 -2.08 18.87 -31.40
N GLU A 196 -1.46 18.17 -30.46
CA GLU A 196 -0.34 17.25 -30.69
C GLU A 196 -0.77 15.91 -31.30
N SER A 197 -1.85 15.33 -30.76
CA SER A 197 -2.17 13.92 -30.98
C SER A 197 -3.27 13.70 -32.02
N LEU A 198 -3.20 12.58 -32.73
CA LEU A 198 -4.26 12.19 -33.67
C LEU A 198 -4.32 10.68 -33.91
N THR A 199 -5.46 10.05 -33.62
CA THR A 199 -5.64 8.60 -33.80
C THR A 199 -7.06 8.24 -34.22
N ILE A 200 -7.23 7.10 -34.88
CA ILE A 200 -8.54 6.58 -35.33
C ILE A 200 -8.77 5.23 -34.64
N THR A 201 -10.00 5.00 -34.19
CA THR A 201 -10.38 3.75 -33.54
C THR A 201 -10.25 2.55 -34.49
N PRO A 202 -10.01 1.33 -33.98
CA PRO A 202 -9.81 0.16 -34.84
C PRO A 202 -11.04 -0.21 -35.68
N ASP A 203 -12.25 0.17 -35.24
CA ASP A 203 -13.49 0.04 -36.02
C ASP A 203 -13.69 1.17 -37.06
N HIS A 204 -12.73 2.10 -37.12
CA HIS A 204 -12.67 3.27 -38.01
C HIS A 204 -13.83 4.25 -37.88
N ARG A 205 -14.57 4.18 -36.77
CA ARG A 205 -15.73 5.04 -36.56
C ARG A 205 -15.35 6.39 -35.97
N PHE A 206 -14.42 6.41 -35.02
CA PHE A 206 -14.08 7.60 -34.27
C PHE A 206 -12.64 8.05 -34.52
N LEU A 207 -12.44 9.36 -34.51
CA LEU A 207 -11.13 9.99 -34.48
C LEU A 207 -10.97 10.73 -33.15
N PHE A 208 -9.81 10.54 -32.52
CA PHE A 208 -9.42 11.24 -31.32
C PHE A 208 -8.28 12.21 -31.59
N THR A 209 -8.32 13.36 -30.93
CA THR A 209 -7.21 14.33 -30.84
C THR A 209 -7.25 14.97 -29.45
N ALA A 210 -6.14 15.52 -28.99
CA ALA A 210 -6.08 16.18 -27.70
C ALA A 210 -5.08 17.31 -27.67
N THR A 211 -5.23 18.21 -26.70
CA THR A 211 -4.25 19.27 -26.47
C THR A 211 -3.06 18.81 -25.62
N GLU A 212 -1.86 19.34 -25.85
CA GLU A 212 -0.67 19.02 -25.03
C GLU A 212 -0.85 19.45 -23.58
N ASN A 213 -1.48 20.62 -23.40
CA ASN A 213 -1.74 21.26 -22.11
C ASN A 213 -3.14 21.89 -22.05
N ALA A 214 -3.55 22.32 -20.85
CA ALA A 214 -4.83 22.97 -20.61
C ALA A 214 -5.01 24.21 -21.50
N LEU A 215 -6.23 24.39 -22.03
CA LEU A 215 -6.59 25.62 -22.72
C LEU A 215 -6.36 26.83 -21.81
N SER A 216 -6.21 28.01 -22.42
CA SER A 216 -5.92 29.25 -21.70
C SER A 216 -6.93 29.56 -20.58
N GLN A 217 -8.19 29.18 -20.80
CA GLN A 217 -9.27 29.34 -19.82
C GLN A 217 -9.38 28.20 -18.80
N ASP A 218 -8.80 27.01 -19.03
CA ASP A 218 -9.07 25.83 -18.20
C ASP A 218 -8.13 25.71 -17.00
N GLY A 219 -6.97 26.36 -17.02
CA GLY A 219 -6.05 26.28 -15.90
C GLY A 219 -4.60 26.58 -16.24
N PRO A 220 -3.69 26.39 -15.29
CA PRO A 220 -2.26 26.52 -15.53
C PRO A 220 -1.75 25.42 -16.48
N LYS A 221 -0.61 25.69 -17.13
CA LYS A 221 0.22 24.65 -17.75
C LYS A 221 0.93 23.82 -16.67
N THR A 222 1.51 22.69 -17.05
CA THR A 222 2.34 21.89 -16.15
C THR A 222 3.53 22.67 -15.59
N ASP A 223 3.87 22.39 -14.33
CA ASP A 223 5.05 22.89 -13.63
C ASP A 223 5.46 21.89 -12.51
N LEU A 224 6.49 22.21 -11.75
CA LEU A 224 6.91 21.46 -10.57
C LEU A 224 5.78 21.46 -9.54
N GLY A 225 5.29 20.27 -9.19
CA GLY A 225 4.16 20.11 -8.27
C GLY A 225 2.79 20.50 -8.84
N GLN A 226 2.71 20.87 -10.13
CA GLN A 226 1.47 21.31 -10.78
C GLN A 226 1.24 20.52 -12.09
N GLY A 227 0.15 19.73 -12.14
CA GLY A 227 -0.33 19.09 -13.37
C GLY A 227 -1.20 20.02 -14.23
N SER A 228 -1.74 19.50 -15.33
CA SER A 228 -2.53 20.25 -16.31
C SER A 228 -3.73 19.44 -16.80
N ALA A 229 -4.92 20.05 -16.83
CA ALA A 229 -6.16 19.41 -17.27
C ALA A 229 -6.35 19.64 -18.77
N VAL A 230 -6.07 18.64 -19.59
CA VAL A 230 -6.18 18.70 -21.05
C VAL A 230 -7.49 18.09 -21.52
N ARG A 231 -7.88 18.40 -22.75
CA ARG A 231 -9.13 17.91 -23.35
C ARG A 231 -8.83 16.93 -24.48
N ILE A 232 -9.44 15.75 -24.42
CA ILE A 232 -9.46 14.75 -25.49
C ILE A 232 -10.79 14.88 -26.23
N LEU A 233 -10.75 15.21 -27.53
CA LEU A 233 -11.91 15.34 -28.39
C LEU A 233 -12.15 14.02 -29.13
N LYS A 234 -13.43 13.60 -29.24
CA LYS A 234 -13.88 12.43 -30.01
C LYS A 234 -14.79 12.89 -31.15
N TYR A 235 -14.37 12.66 -32.38
CA TYR A 235 -15.16 12.90 -33.60
C TYR A 235 -15.77 11.60 -34.11
N ASP A 236 -17.04 11.63 -34.52
CA ASP A 236 -17.61 10.58 -35.38
C ASP A 236 -17.29 10.92 -36.83
N LEU A 237 -16.53 10.04 -37.50
CA LEU A 237 -16.03 10.29 -38.85
C LEU A 237 -17.13 10.23 -39.92
N ALA A 238 -18.19 9.46 -39.69
CA ALA A 238 -19.33 9.41 -40.61
C ALA A 238 -20.15 10.70 -40.52
N ALA A 239 -20.37 11.20 -39.30
CA ALA A 239 -21.06 12.47 -39.07
C ALA A 239 -20.18 13.70 -39.36
N ARG A 240 -18.85 13.54 -39.34
CA ARG A 240 -17.84 14.62 -39.40
C ARG A 240 -18.05 15.69 -38.33
N GLN A 241 -18.43 15.27 -37.12
CA GLN A 241 -18.75 16.14 -36.00
C GLN A 241 -18.15 15.59 -34.71
N GLU A 242 -17.84 16.50 -33.78
CA GLU A 242 -17.47 16.16 -32.42
C GLU A 242 -18.69 15.59 -31.69
N VAL A 243 -18.51 14.44 -31.02
CA VAL A 243 -19.58 13.72 -30.31
C VAL A 243 -19.31 13.61 -28.81
N ALA A 244 -18.05 13.71 -28.38
CA ALA A 244 -17.69 13.76 -26.98
C ALA A 244 -16.37 14.49 -26.76
N GLU A 245 -16.17 14.96 -25.54
CA GLU A 245 -14.91 15.53 -25.07
C GLU A 245 -14.67 15.07 -23.64
N TYR A 246 -13.44 14.68 -23.30
CA TYR A 246 -13.09 14.14 -21.98
C TYR A 246 -11.91 14.90 -21.38
N VAL A 247 -11.85 14.96 -20.05
CA VAL A 247 -10.73 15.59 -19.34
C VAL A 247 -9.68 14.56 -18.99
N TYR A 248 -8.43 14.78 -19.44
CA TYR A 248 -7.25 14.00 -19.07
C TYR A 248 -6.31 14.84 -18.20
N GLN A 249 -5.76 14.26 -17.14
CA GLN A 249 -4.86 14.98 -16.22
C GLN A 249 -3.40 14.63 -16.54
N VAL A 250 -2.68 15.55 -17.18
CA VAL A 250 -1.22 15.43 -17.39
C VAL A 250 -0.50 15.63 -16.05
N GLY A 251 0.50 14.79 -15.78
CA GLY A 251 1.27 14.86 -14.54
C GLY A 251 2.13 16.14 -14.44
N PRO A 252 2.59 16.50 -13.23
CA PRO A 252 3.52 17.62 -13.06
C PRO A 252 4.88 17.31 -13.70
N VAL A 253 5.67 18.37 -13.92
CA VAL A 253 7.08 18.22 -14.32
C VAL A 253 7.81 17.41 -13.24
N SER A 254 8.42 16.30 -13.65
CA SER A 254 8.94 15.29 -12.72
C SER A 254 10.30 15.63 -12.11
N LYS A 255 11.10 16.47 -12.77
CA LYS A 255 12.46 16.83 -12.33
C LYS A 255 12.65 18.34 -12.45
N ALA A 256 13.25 18.96 -11.44
CA ALA A 256 13.61 20.37 -11.52
C ALA A 256 14.74 20.57 -12.55
N PRO A 257 14.75 21.68 -13.31
CA PRO A 257 15.87 22.01 -14.20
C PRO A 257 17.17 22.19 -13.39
N ALA A 258 18.31 21.95 -14.03
CA ALA A 258 19.63 22.05 -13.39
C ALA A 258 20.02 23.50 -13.01
N VAL A 259 19.36 24.48 -13.62
CA VAL A 259 19.50 25.91 -13.30
C VAL A 259 18.19 26.46 -12.73
N PRO A 260 18.23 27.35 -11.72
CA PRO A 260 17.05 28.07 -11.26
C PRO A 260 16.33 28.75 -12.44
N ASP A 261 15.00 28.63 -12.47
CA ASP A 261 14.13 29.16 -13.53
C ASP A 261 14.37 28.59 -14.95
N GLY A 262 15.08 27.46 -15.07
CA GLY A 262 15.27 26.77 -16.35
C GLY A 262 13.95 26.34 -17.01
N PHE A 263 13.95 26.28 -18.34
CA PHE A 263 12.81 25.82 -19.14
C PHE A 263 12.44 24.38 -18.76
N ARG A 264 11.14 24.14 -18.66
CA ARG A 264 10.55 22.87 -18.27
C ARG A 264 9.11 22.76 -18.75
N VAL A 265 8.71 21.55 -19.11
CA VAL A 265 7.36 21.23 -19.57
C VAL A 265 7.09 19.75 -19.34
N ASN A 266 5.82 19.39 -19.15
CA ASN A 266 5.30 18.04 -19.33
C ASN A 266 3.99 18.16 -20.11
N GLY A 267 3.76 17.26 -21.06
CA GLY A 267 2.69 17.37 -22.03
C GLY A 267 2.12 16.03 -22.43
N LEU A 268 0.87 16.02 -22.90
CA LEU A 268 0.29 14.90 -23.64
C LEU A 268 0.75 15.00 -25.10
N ALA A 269 1.73 14.18 -25.49
CA ALA A 269 2.35 14.23 -26.81
C ALA A 269 1.57 13.42 -27.86
N GLU A 270 1.08 12.22 -27.52
CA GLU A 270 0.37 11.39 -28.51
C GLU A 270 -0.71 10.51 -27.87
N LEU A 271 -1.68 10.11 -28.70
CA LEU A 271 -2.71 9.13 -28.40
C LEU A 271 -2.70 7.97 -29.40
N ALA A 272 -3.05 6.77 -28.93
CA ALA A 272 -3.32 5.62 -29.80
C ALA A 272 -4.60 4.93 -29.34
N ALA A 273 -5.59 4.80 -30.22
CA ALA A 273 -6.88 4.21 -29.85
C ALA A 273 -6.84 2.67 -29.81
N LEU A 274 -7.28 2.09 -28.70
CA LEU A 274 -7.47 0.64 -28.53
C LEU A 274 -8.93 0.23 -28.79
N SER A 275 -9.86 1.09 -28.39
CA SER A 275 -11.30 0.98 -28.60
C SER A 275 -11.91 2.38 -28.63
N GLU A 276 -13.25 2.47 -28.53
CA GLU A 276 -13.94 3.76 -28.49
C GLU A 276 -13.87 4.48 -27.13
N ASP A 277 -13.35 3.81 -26.12
CA ASP A 277 -13.26 4.24 -24.72
C ASP A 277 -11.89 3.94 -24.07
N HIS A 278 -11.02 3.13 -24.70
CA HIS A 278 -9.67 2.89 -24.24
C HIS A 278 -8.63 3.44 -25.22
N LEU A 279 -7.67 4.19 -24.69
CA LEU A 279 -6.56 4.80 -25.43
C LEU A 279 -5.22 4.46 -24.76
N LEU A 280 -4.14 4.66 -25.48
CA LEU A 280 -2.82 4.90 -24.90
C LEU A 280 -2.53 6.39 -24.97
N ALA A 281 -1.81 6.90 -23.97
CA ALA A 281 -1.33 8.28 -23.91
C ALA A 281 0.18 8.29 -23.67
N LEU A 282 0.90 9.01 -24.54
CA LEU A 282 2.32 9.29 -24.36
C LEU A 282 2.46 10.64 -23.66
N GLU A 283 2.97 10.64 -22.43
CA GLU A 283 3.39 11.88 -21.77
C GLU A 283 4.89 12.09 -21.94
N ARG A 284 5.24 13.30 -22.38
CA ARG A 284 6.62 13.70 -22.62
C ARG A 284 6.92 14.96 -21.82
N GLY A 285 7.97 14.88 -21.00
CA GLY A 285 8.47 15.99 -20.21
C GLY A 285 9.93 16.28 -20.48
N PHE A 286 10.28 17.56 -20.43
CA PHE A 286 11.66 18.04 -20.56
C PHE A 286 12.01 18.99 -19.41
N SER A 287 13.26 18.94 -18.97
CA SER A 287 13.81 19.93 -18.04
C SER A 287 15.24 20.28 -18.42
N ALA A 288 15.50 21.59 -18.54
CA ALA A 288 16.79 22.11 -18.98
C ALA A 288 17.93 21.59 -18.07
N GLY A 289 18.94 20.98 -18.69
CA GLY A 289 20.10 20.40 -17.99
C GLY A 289 19.85 19.05 -17.30
N VAL A 290 18.65 18.49 -17.42
CA VAL A 290 18.30 17.16 -16.90
C VAL A 290 17.94 16.18 -18.03
N GLY A 291 17.21 16.64 -19.05
CA GLY A 291 16.82 15.83 -20.21
C GLY A 291 15.36 15.41 -20.19
N MET A 292 15.04 14.37 -20.96
CA MET A 292 13.67 13.88 -21.18
C MET A 292 13.18 12.95 -20.07
N VAL A 293 11.87 12.96 -19.84
CA VAL A 293 11.12 11.99 -19.02
C VAL A 293 9.89 11.61 -19.81
N ILE A 294 9.78 10.34 -20.20
CA ILE A 294 8.76 9.87 -21.15
C ILE A 294 8.04 8.67 -20.56
N ARG A 295 6.71 8.70 -20.61
CA ARG A 295 5.85 7.68 -20.00
C ARG A 295 4.68 7.32 -20.89
N LEU A 296 4.42 6.02 -21.01
CA LEU A 296 3.24 5.48 -21.67
C LEU A 296 2.19 5.12 -20.62
N PHE A 297 0.98 5.66 -20.79
CA PHE A 297 -0.19 5.35 -19.97
C PHE A 297 -1.25 4.65 -20.80
N GLU A 298 -1.96 3.71 -20.19
CA GLU A 298 -3.26 3.26 -20.68
C GLU A 298 -4.34 4.15 -20.07
N VAL A 299 -5.30 4.57 -20.88
CA VAL A 299 -6.32 5.56 -20.54
C VAL A 299 -7.70 4.94 -20.74
N ASP A 300 -8.54 5.07 -19.73
CA ASP A 300 -9.93 4.60 -19.71
C ASP A 300 -10.88 5.81 -19.62
N LEU A 301 -11.74 5.91 -20.63
CA LEU A 301 -12.75 6.95 -20.80
C LEU A 301 -14.16 6.47 -20.43
N SER A 302 -14.37 5.18 -20.13
CA SER A 302 -15.70 4.57 -19.97
C SER A 302 -16.54 5.23 -18.88
N ALA A 303 -15.89 5.66 -17.79
CA ALA A 303 -16.50 6.37 -16.67
C ALA A 303 -16.18 7.88 -16.66
N ALA A 304 -15.49 8.41 -17.68
CA ALA A 304 -15.17 9.83 -17.75
C ALA A 304 -16.39 10.64 -18.20
N ASP A 305 -16.63 11.77 -17.52
CA ASP A 305 -17.73 12.66 -17.89
C ASP A 305 -17.47 13.32 -19.25
N ASN A 306 -18.51 13.35 -20.10
CA ASN A 306 -18.47 14.08 -21.36
C ASN A 306 -18.62 15.58 -21.12
N VAL A 307 -17.55 16.33 -21.35
CA VAL A 307 -17.45 17.79 -21.15
C VAL A 307 -17.61 18.60 -22.44
N ILE A 308 -18.14 18.00 -23.51
CA ILE A 308 -18.30 18.67 -24.82
C ILE A 308 -19.02 20.02 -24.73
N ALA A 309 -20.02 20.15 -23.85
CA ALA A 309 -20.79 21.38 -23.65
C ALA A 309 -20.12 22.40 -22.69
N VAL A 310 -18.97 22.07 -22.10
CA VAL A 310 -18.31 22.89 -21.08
C VAL A 310 -17.28 23.82 -21.71
N GLU A 311 -17.55 25.13 -21.71
CA GLU A 311 -16.65 26.13 -22.30
C GLU A 311 -15.37 26.40 -21.47
N ARG A 312 -15.41 26.13 -20.15
CA ARG A 312 -14.32 26.38 -19.20
C ARG A 312 -14.33 25.36 -18.06
N LEU A 313 -13.17 24.75 -17.78
CA LEU A 313 -12.95 23.82 -16.67
C LEU A 313 -12.36 24.56 -15.46
N ASP A 314 -13.18 25.30 -14.70
CA ASP A 314 -12.67 25.91 -13.47
C ASP A 314 -12.38 24.87 -12.36
N PRO A 315 -11.63 25.24 -11.30
CA PRO A 315 -11.30 24.29 -10.23
C PRO A 315 -12.50 23.68 -9.50
N GLU A 316 -13.67 24.32 -9.50
CA GLU A 316 -14.88 23.79 -8.89
C GLU A 316 -15.56 22.76 -9.81
N HIS A 317 -15.52 23.00 -11.12
CA HIS A 317 -15.97 22.05 -12.12
C HIS A 317 -15.10 20.78 -12.13
N LEU A 318 -13.77 20.93 -12.13
CA LEU A 318 -12.83 19.81 -12.09
C LEU A 318 -13.01 18.90 -10.85
N ARG A 319 -13.55 19.43 -9.74
CA ARG A 319 -13.85 18.64 -8.53
C ARG A 319 -15.17 17.87 -8.60
N ARG A 320 -16.03 18.19 -9.58
CA ARG A 320 -17.38 17.62 -9.73
C ARG A 320 -17.50 16.61 -10.85
N ILE A 321 -16.50 16.55 -11.73
CA ILE A 321 -16.48 15.63 -12.85
C ILE A 321 -15.54 14.46 -12.60
N GLN A 322 -15.85 13.33 -13.21
CA GLN A 322 -14.93 12.22 -13.33
C GLN A 322 -14.03 12.44 -14.55
N THR A 323 -12.73 12.56 -14.32
CA THR A 323 -11.73 12.64 -15.39
C THR A 323 -11.36 11.25 -15.90
N ALA A 324 -10.76 11.18 -17.08
CA ALA A 324 -10.18 9.94 -17.62
C ALA A 324 -9.24 9.28 -16.59
N ARG A 325 -9.40 7.97 -16.38
CA ARG A 325 -8.50 7.19 -15.54
C ARG A 325 -7.27 6.84 -16.36
N LYS A 326 -6.09 6.88 -15.75
CA LYS A 326 -4.84 6.48 -16.42
C LYS A 326 -4.00 5.54 -15.56
N THR A 327 -3.36 4.58 -16.21
CA THR A 327 -2.49 3.56 -15.59
C THR A 327 -1.14 3.58 -16.28
N LEU A 328 -0.06 3.77 -15.52
CA LEU A 328 1.30 3.76 -16.07
C LEU A 328 1.65 2.34 -16.57
N ARG A 329 2.01 2.22 -17.86
CA ARG A 329 2.44 0.95 -18.47
C ARG A 329 3.94 0.89 -18.68
N LEU A 330 4.56 1.99 -19.10
CA LEU A 330 6.00 2.05 -19.29
C LEU A 330 6.57 3.42 -18.88
N ASP A 331 7.63 3.41 -18.07
CA ASP A 331 8.55 4.55 -17.97
C ASP A 331 9.76 4.22 -18.86
N PHE A 332 9.95 4.99 -19.93
CA PHE A 332 10.96 4.68 -20.95
C PHE A 332 12.39 4.73 -20.40
N ALA A 333 12.63 5.40 -19.27
CA ALA A 333 13.93 5.39 -18.61
C ALA A 333 14.39 3.97 -18.23
N ARG A 334 13.46 3.01 -18.10
CA ARG A 334 13.74 1.60 -17.79
C ARG A 334 14.41 0.84 -18.94
N LEU A 335 14.35 1.36 -20.17
CA LEU A 335 14.95 0.72 -21.34
C LEU A 335 16.48 0.79 -21.32
N GLY A 336 17.06 1.73 -20.57
CA GLY A 336 18.52 1.88 -20.48
C GLY A 336 19.19 2.39 -21.77
N ILE A 337 18.40 2.92 -22.71
CA ILE A 337 18.86 3.52 -23.97
C ILE A 337 18.86 5.05 -23.87
N LEU A 338 19.56 5.72 -24.80
CA LEU A 338 19.47 7.16 -24.94
C LEU A 338 18.13 7.51 -25.59
N LEU A 339 17.33 8.36 -24.94
CA LEU A 339 16.01 8.76 -25.44
C LEU A 339 16.05 10.18 -25.99
N ASP A 340 15.38 10.40 -27.10
CA ASP A 340 15.10 11.74 -27.64
C ASP A 340 13.64 12.16 -27.42
N ASN A 341 13.18 13.22 -28.10
CA ASN A 341 11.85 13.82 -28.01
C ASN A 341 10.76 12.89 -28.61
N LEU A 342 10.46 11.75 -27.98
CA LEU A 342 9.43 10.82 -28.46
C LEU A 342 8.06 11.49 -28.49
N GLU A 343 7.48 11.63 -29.68
CA GLU A 343 6.27 12.42 -29.92
C GLU A 343 5.22 11.70 -30.78
N GLY A 344 5.57 10.69 -31.57
CA GLY A 344 4.60 9.91 -32.34
C GLY A 344 4.54 8.44 -31.93
N MET A 345 3.39 7.78 -32.06
CA MET A 345 3.24 6.33 -31.87
C MET A 345 2.14 5.71 -32.72
N THR A 346 2.32 4.45 -33.14
CA THR A 346 1.33 3.69 -33.92
C THR A 346 1.47 2.19 -33.68
N PHE A 347 0.42 1.44 -33.96
CA PHE A 347 0.53 -0.01 -34.18
C PHE A 347 1.17 -0.30 -35.54
N GLY A 348 1.90 -1.40 -35.64
CA GLY A 348 2.46 -1.94 -36.88
C GLY A 348 1.83 -3.30 -37.26
N PRO A 349 2.50 -4.13 -38.08
CA PRO A 349 2.04 -5.47 -38.38
C PRO A 349 2.12 -6.41 -37.17
N GLU A 350 1.39 -7.53 -37.21
CA GLU A 350 1.62 -8.63 -36.27
C GLU A 350 3.01 -9.23 -36.51
N LEU A 351 3.75 -9.48 -35.43
CA LEU A 351 5.08 -10.08 -35.48
C LEU A 351 4.99 -11.59 -35.79
N PRO A 352 6.08 -12.24 -36.25
CA PRO A 352 6.07 -13.66 -36.57
C PRO A 352 5.64 -14.60 -35.44
N ASP A 353 5.74 -14.14 -34.18
CA ASP A 353 5.35 -14.88 -32.98
C ASP A 353 3.91 -14.59 -32.49
N GLY A 354 3.12 -13.83 -33.26
CA GLY A 354 1.73 -13.51 -32.97
C GLY A 354 1.51 -12.32 -32.04
N ARG A 355 2.58 -11.68 -31.55
CA ARG A 355 2.49 -10.43 -30.76
C ARG A 355 2.23 -9.24 -31.68
N GLN A 356 1.54 -8.22 -31.17
CA GLN A 356 1.29 -6.98 -31.90
C GLN A 356 2.53 -6.09 -31.83
N SER A 357 3.03 -5.59 -32.97
CA SER A 357 4.08 -4.56 -32.95
C SER A 357 3.51 -3.19 -32.60
N PHE A 358 4.28 -2.42 -31.84
CA PHE A 358 3.97 -1.05 -31.43
C PHE A 358 5.21 -0.17 -31.63
N ILE A 359 5.06 0.93 -32.36
CA ILE A 359 6.14 1.79 -32.85
C ILE A 359 6.03 3.16 -32.19
N VAL A 360 7.15 3.72 -31.76
CA VAL A 360 7.26 5.07 -31.21
C VAL A 360 8.36 5.81 -31.96
N VAL A 361 8.15 7.08 -32.31
CA VAL A 361 9.10 7.90 -33.07
C VAL A 361 9.42 9.21 -32.35
N SER A 362 10.65 9.71 -32.50
CA SER A 362 11.05 11.02 -31.98
C SER A 362 11.12 12.11 -33.03
N ASP A 363 10.76 13.30 -32.58
CA ASP A 363 11.20 14.53 -33.18
C ASP A 363 12.66 14.85 -32.75
N ASN A 364 13.47 15.35 -33.68
CA ASN A 364 14.82 15.80 -33.40
C ASN A 364 14.95 17.34 -33.29
N ASN A 365 13.84 18.07 -33.43
CA ASN A 365 13.75 19.54 -33.47
C ASN A 365 14.70 20.18 -34.52
N PHE A 366 15.21 19.40 -35.48
CA PHE A 366 16.34 19.78 -36.36
C PHE A 366 17.56 20.34 -35.58
N ASN A 367 17.77 19.86 -34.36
CA ASN A 367 18.77 20.37 -33.44
C ASN A 367 20.08 19.57 -33.51
N ARG A 368 21.09 20.17 -34.14
CA ARG A 368 22.42 19.55 -34.31
C ARG A 368 23.21 19.37 -33.00
N ARG A 369 22.69 19.83 -31.86
CA ARG A 369 23.34 19.73 -30.55
C ARG A 369 22.75 18.58 -29.73
N GLY A 370 22.91 17.36 -30.24
CA GLY A 370 22.66 16.14 -29.48
C GLY A 370 21.26 15.55 -29.62
N GLN A 371 20.44 16.01 -30.58
CA GLN A 371 19.19 15.33 -30.94
C GLN A 371 19.32 14.54 -32.25
N PHE A 372 18.46 13.53 -32.42
CA PHE A 372 18.38 12.58 -33.50
C PHE A 372 16.94 12.06 -33.65
N THR A 373 16.60 11.61 -34.85
CA THR A 373 15.32 10.93 -35.08
C THR A 373 15.47 9.48 -34.66
N GLN A 374 14.58 8.99 -33.82
CA GLN A 374 14.63 7.67 -33.19
C GLN A 374 13.33 6.93 -33.51
N PHE A 375 13.44 5.66 -33.88
CA PHE A 375 12.34 4.72 -33.95
C PHE A 375 12.56 3.65 -32.89
N LEU A 376 11.55 3.40 -32.07
CA LEU A 376 11.51 2.32 -31.09
C LEU A 376 10.42 1.34 -31.50
N ALA A 377 10.69 0.05 -31.42
CA ALA A 377 9.68 -0.98 -31.61
C ALA A 377 9.51 -1.81 -30.33
N PHE A 378 8.27 -2.21 -30.11
CA PHE A 378 7.85 -3.07 -29.02
C PHE A 378 6.97 -4.20 -29.52
N ALA A 379 7.01 -5.33 -28.82
CA ALA A 379 6.13 -6.46 -29.02
C ALA A 379 5.15 -6.57 -27.85
N VAL A 380 3.87 -6.43 -28.14
CA VAL A 380 2.79 -6.46 -27.15
C VAL A 380 2.04 -7.79 -27.25
N PRO A 381 2.06 -8.64 -26.21
CA PRO A 381 1.29 -9.87 -26.22
C PRO A 381 -0.22 -9.60 -26.11
N LYS A 382 -1.02 -10.55 -26.59
CA LYS A 382 -2.46 -10.59 -26.33
C LYS A 382 -2.67 -11.20 -24.92
N LYS A 383 -3.63 -10.67 -24.15
CA LYS A 383 -4.13 -11.27 -22.92
C LYS A 383 -4.60 -12.69 -23.26
N LYS A 384 -4.19 -13.69 -22.47
CA LYS A 384 -4.68 -15.06 -22.67
C LYS A 384 -6.06 -15.13 -22.04
N VAL A 385 -7.10 -15.12 -22.89
CA VAL A 385 -8.46 -15.40 -22.43
C VAL A 385 -8.55 -16.88 -22.11
N LEU A 386 -8.78 -17.21 -20.85
CA LEU A 386 -9.11 -18.55 -20.42
C LEU A 386 -10.63 -18.62 -20.28
N ASP A 387 -11.24 -19.53 -21.03
CA ASP A 387 -12.67 -19.79 -20.96
C ASP A 387 -12.95 -20.63 -19.70
N VAL A 388 -13.76 -20.10 -18.79
CA VAL A 388 -14.24 -20.71 -17.53
C VAL A 388 -13.10 -21.30 -16.67
N ALA A 389 -12.54 -20.49 -15.78
CA ALA A 389 -11.79 -21.00 -14.63
C ALA A 389 -12.72 -21.07 -13.40
N ALA A 390 -12.77 -22.24 -12.75
CA ALA A 390 -13.38 -22.38 -11.43
C ALA A 390 -12.58 -21.59 -10.39
N ILE A 391 -13.21 -21.18 -9.29
CA ILE A 391 -12.58 -20.29 -8.31
C ILE A 391 -11.30 -20.90 -7.72
N HIS A 392 -11.28 -22.19 -7.38
CA HIS A 392 -10.08 -22.89 -6.92
C HIS A 392 -8.92 -22.85 -7.91
N ALA A 393 -9.17 -22.76 -9.22
CA ALA A 393 -8.11 -22.63 -10.22
C ALA A 393 -7.56 -21.20 -10.31
N ILE A 394 -8.37 -20.20 -9.95
CA ILE A 394 -7.93 -18.81 -9.81
C ILE A 394 -7.11 -18.64 -8.54
N GLN A 395 -7.58 -19.20 -7.41
CA GLN A 395 -6.86 -19.17 -6.14
C GLN A 395 -5.56 -19.99 -6.22
N GLY A 396 -5.67 -21.27 -6.59
CA GLY A 396 -4.56 -22.22 -6.60
C GLY A 396 -4.15 -22.67 -5.18
N ALA A 397 -3.20 -23.60 -5.12
CA ALA A 397 -2.58 -24.07 -3.88
C ALA A 397 -1.25 -23.34 -3.67
N GLY A 398 -1.33 -22.04 -3.35
CA GLY A 398 -0.18 -21.17 -3.15
C GLY A 398 -0.58 -19.76 -2.74
N HIS A 399 0.39 -18.98 -2.29
CA HIS A 399 0.24 -17.58 -1.83
C HIS A 399 0.11 -16.54 -2.95
N THR A 400 -0.06 -16.99 -4.19
CA THR A 400 -0.19 -16.15 -5.37
C THR A 400 -0.89 -16.97 -6.43
N SER A 401 -1.89 -16.36 -7.07
CA SER A 401 -2.64 -16.98 -8.13
C SER A 401 -1.75 -17.48 -9.27
N PRO A 402 -1.95 -18.73 -9.76
CA PRO A 402 -1.31 -19.21 -10.98
C PRO A 402 -1.81 -18.48 -12.25
N LEU A 403 -2.89 -17.70 -12.13
CA LEU A 403 -3.54 -16.96 -13.20
C LEU A 403 -3.32 -15.44 -13.09
N LEU A 404 -2.36 -14.98 -12.29
CA LEU A 404 -2.04 -13.56 -12.13
C LEU A 404 -1.88 -12.83 -13.48
N GLY A 405 -2.63 -11.72 -13.63
CA GLY A 405 -2.65 -10.87 -14.82
C GLY A 405 -3.47 -11.40 -15.98
N GLN A 406 -4.05 -12.61 -15.87
CA GLN A 406 -4.93 -13.15 -16.91
C GLN A 406 -6.33 -12.56 -16.80
N PHE A 407 -6.98 -12.36 -17.94
CA PHE A 407 -8.41 -12.08 -18.02
C PHE A 407 -9.17 -13.40 -18.08
N ILE A 408 -10.06 -13.62 -17.12
CA ILE A 408 -10.86 -14.83 -17.00
C ILE A 408 -12.31 -14.47 -17.31
N GLU A 409 -12.91 -15.25 -18.19
CA GLU A 409 -14.32 -15.09 -18.53
C GLU A 409 -15.19 -16.09 -17.76
N ASN A 410 -16.39 -15.62 -17.44
CA ASN A 410 -17.50 -16.45 -17.00
C ASN A 410 -17.29 -17.22 -15.69
N VAL A 411 -16.58 -16.65 -14.71
CA VAL A 411 -16.42 -17.22 -13.37
C VAL A 411 -17.78 -17.24 -12.66
N THR A 412 -18.27 -18.41 -12.28
CA THR A 412 -19.58 -18.56 -11.63
C THR A 412 -19.47 -18.70 -10.12
N GLY A 413 -20.46 -18.21 -9.38
CA GLY A 413 -20.54 -18.41 -7.94
C GLY A 413 -21.75 -17.76 -7.30
N ILE A 414 -21.89 -17.95 -5.98
CA ILE A 414 -22.92 -17.32 -5.15
C ILE A 414 -22.29 -16.22 -4.31
N VAL A 415 -22.87 -15.02 -4.31
CA VAL A 415 -22.42 -13.89 -3.49
C VAL A 415 -22.63 -14.22 -2.00
N THR A 416 -21.55 -14.23 -1.22
CA THR A 416 -21.55 -14.61 0.21
C THR A 416 -21.45 -13.40 1.15
N ALA A 417 -20.84 -12.31 0.70
CA ALA A 417 -20.71 -11.05 1.44
C ALA A 417 -20.58 -9.87 0.48
N VAL A 418 -20.97 -8.67 0.92
CA VAL A 418 -20.85 -7.44 0.13
C VAL A 418 -20.24 -6.35 1.01
N ASP A 419 -19.19 -5.69 0.53
CA ASP A 419 -18.65 -4.48 1.11
C ASP A 419 -19.01 -3.26 0.24
N ASN A 420 -19.92 -2.42 0.75
CA ASN A 420 -20.33 -1.18 0.12
C ASN A 420 -19.78 0.07 0.85
N ARG A 421 -18.82 -0.12 1.76
CA ARG A 421 -18.29 0.93 2.63
C ARG A 421 -16.93 1.41 2.11
N GLY A 422 -16.58 2.65 2.43
CA GLY A 422 -15.28 3.21 2.06
C GLY A 422 -15.06 3.35 0.54
N ARG A 423 -13.78 3.25 0.14
CA ARG A 423 -13.29 3.45 -1.24
C ARG A 423 -12.79 2.17 -1.92
N ASN A 424 -12.73 1.06 -1.18
CA ASN A 424 -12.29 -0.25 -1.67
C ASN A 424 -13.47 -1.23 -1.61
N ARG A 425 -14.52 -0.92 -2.34
CA ARG A 425 -15.77 -1.70 -2.33
C ARG A 425 -15.62 -2.96 -3.17
N GLY A 426 -16.47 -3.93 -2.88
CA GLY A 426 -16.49 -5.18 -3.61
C GLY A 426 -17.45 -6.18 -2.99
N PHE A 427 -17.35 -7.43 -3.41
CA PHE A 427 -18.14 -8.51 -2.84
C PHE A 427 -17.36 -9.82 -2.91
N TRP A 428 -17.68 -10.73 -2.00
CA TRP A 428 -17.19 -12.09 -2.02
C TRP A 428 -18.20 -12.97 -2.72
N MET A 429 -17.71 -13.83 -3.60
CA MET A 429 -18.48 -14.93 -4.18
C MET A 429 -17.78 -16.24 -3.88
N GLN A 430 -18.56 -17.32 -3.81
CA GLN A 430 -18.02 -18.65 -3.55
C GLN A 430 -18.65 -19.68 -4.48
N ASP A 431 -17.85 -20.62 -4.96
CA ASP A 431 -18.32 -21.75 -5.76
C ASP A 431 -19.13 -22.72 -4.87
N PRO A 432 -20.42 -22.96 -5.15
CA PRO A 432 -21.21 -23.92 -4.38
C PRO A 432 -20.79 -25.38 -4.63
N ASP A 433 -20.12 -25.68 -5.74
CA ASP A 433 -19.77 -27.02 -6.22
C ASP A 433 -18.24 -27.20 -6.35
N GLY A 434 -17.48 -26.63 -5.41
CA GLY A 434 -16.01 -26.65 -5.38
C GLY A 434 -15.36 -28.05 -5.40
N ASP A 435 -14.04 -28.09 -5.54
CA ASP A 435 -13.23 -29.31 -5.71
C ASP A 435 -13.03 -30.13 -4.42
N HIS A 436 -13.35 -29.53 -3.27
CA HIS A 436 -13.18 -30.09 -1.92
C HIS A 436 -11.72 -30.38 -1.53
N ASP A 437 -10.74 -29.78 -2.21
CA ASP A 437 -9.34 -29.82 -1.82
C ASP A 437 -9.08 -28.84 -0.66
N PRO A 438 -8.58 -29.29 0.50
CA PRO A 438 -8.28 -28.38 1.62
C PRO A 438 -7.15 -27.39 1.32
N ALA A 439 -6.40 -27.55 0.21
CA ALA A 439 -5.32 -26.67 -0.22
C ALA A 439 -5.76 -25.57 -1.19
N THR A 440 -7.01 -25.54 -1.64
CA THR A 440 -7.52 -24.48 -2.52
C THR A 440 -8.72 -23.79 -1.88
N SER A 441 -8.89 -22.51 -2.21
CA SER A 441 -10.07 -21.75 -1.79
C SER A 441 -11.12 -21.74 -2.89
N GLU A 442 -12.39 -21.89 -2.49
CA GLU A 442 -13.55 -21.71 -3.36
C GLU A 442 -14.14 -20.29 -3.29
N GLY A 443 -13.57 -19.43 -2.45
CA GLY A 443 -13.98 -18.04 -2.28
C GLY A 443 -13.12 -17.09 -3.11
N LEU A 444 -13.71 -16.03 -3.64
CA LEU A 444 -13.01 -15.01 -4.42
C LEU A 444 -13.58 -13.63 -4.11
N PHE A 445 -12.70 -12.65 -3.95
CA PHE A 445 -13.10 -11.26 -3.84
C PHE A 445 -13.16 -10.60 -5.22
N VAL A 446 -14.27 -9.90 -5.50
CA VAL A 446 -14.47 -9.11 -6.70
C VAL A 446 -14.44 -7.64 -6.32
N TYR A 447 -13.39 -6.95 -6.75
CA TYR A 447 -13.16 -5.55 -6.42
C TYR A 447 -13.88 -4.62 -7.41
N THR A 448 -14.63 -3.66 -6.88
CA THR A 448 -15.41 -2.68 -7.67
C THR A 448 -14.94 -1.24 -7.46
N GLY A 449 -13.85 -1.03 -6.71
CA GLY A 449 -13.32 0.30 -6.40
C GLY A 449 -14.32 1.17 -5.64
N GLU A 450 -14.59 2.37 -6.15
CA GLU A 450 -15.57 3.27 -5.52
C GLU A 450 -17.01 2.99 -5.98
N GLN A 451 -17.20 2.14 -6.99
CA GLN A 451 -18.53 1.77 -7.45
C GLN A 451 -19.19 0.85 -6.42
N THR A 452 -20.43 1.18 -6.06
CA THR A 452 -21.23 0.29 -5.20
C THR A 452 -21.53 -1.00 -5.97
N PRO A 453 -21.21 -2.18 -5.42
CA PRO A 453 -21.56 -3.44 -6.05
C PRO A 453 -23.08 -3.53 -6.28
N ASN A 454 -23.49 -3.77 -7.52
CA ASN A 454 -24.90 -3.98 -7.87
C ASN A 454 -25.29 -5.47 -7.73
N VAL A 455 -25.04 -6.03 -6.55
CA VAL A 455 -25.32 -7.43 -6.19
C VAL A 455 -25.80 -7.51 -4.74
N GLN A 456 -26.42 -8.62 -4.38
CA GLN A 456 -26.90 -8.93 -3.04
C GLN A 456 -26.40 -10.30 -2.59
N VAL A 457 -26.26 -10.50 -1.27
CA VAL A 457 -25.95 -11.81 -0.70
C VAL A 457 -27.02 -12.83 -1.13
N GLY A 458 -26.58 -13.97 -1.67
CA GLY A 458 -27.44 -15.01 -2.24
C GLY A 458 -27.75 -14.83 -3.73
N ASP A 459 -27.17 -13.83 -4.41
CA ASP A 459 -27.20 -13.74 -5.86
C ASP A 459 -26.30 -14.80 -6.49
N SER A 460 -26.81 -15.49 -7.52
CA SER A 460 -26.01 -16.30 -8.44
C SER A 460 -25.49 -15.40 -9.55
N VAL A 461 -24.16 -15.35 -9.69
CA VAL A 461 -23.50 -14.43 -10.61
C VAL A 461 -22.54 -15.16 -11.55
N THR A 462 -22.35 -14.55 -12.71
CA THR A 462 -21.20 -14.79 -13.57
C THR A 462 -20.37 -13.51 -13.62
N VAL A 463 -19.06 -13.65 -13.41
CA VAL A 463 -18.09 -12.56 -13.34
C VAL A 463 -16.98 -12.81 -14.35
N SER A 464 -16.68 -11.81 -15.18
CA SER A 464 -15.50 -11.80 -16.04
C SER A 464 -14.59 -10.67 -15.61
N GLY A 465 -13.29 -10.89 -15.47
CA GLY A 465 -12.38 -9.87 -14.94
C GLY A 465 -10.92 -10.29 -15.00
N THR A 466 -10.02 -9.37 -14.62
CA THR A 466 -8.58 -9.64 -14.56
C THR A 466 -8.17 -10.12 -13.17
N VAL A 467 -7.39 -11.19 -13.09
CA VAL A 467 -6.84 -11.68 -11.81
C VAL A 467 -5.70 -10.77 -11.36
N GLU A 468 -5.80 -10.27 -10.13
CA GLU A 468 -4.82 -9.39 -9.50
C GLU A 468 -4.45 -9.89 -8.10
N GLU A 469 -3.17 -9.72 -7.73
CA GLU A 469 -2.69 -9.83 -6.37
C GLU A 469 -2.68 -8.45 -5.69
N PHE A 470 -3.52 -8.26 -4.68
CA PHE A 470 -3.62 -7.00 -3.95
C PHE A 470 -2.99 -7.10 -2.56
N GLY A 471 -2.00 -6.26 -2.27
CA GLY A 471 -1.35 -6.26 -0.96
C GLY A 471 -0.39 -5.10 -0.73
N ARG A 472 0.36 -5.18 0.37
CA ARG A 472 1.37 -4.17 0.75
C ARG A 472 2.76 -4.81 0.78
N PRO A 473 3.84 -4.03 0.56
CA PRO A 473 5.19 -4.58 0.65
C PRO A 473 5.45 -5.28 1.99
N GLY A 474 5.92 -6.53 1.93
CA GLY A 474 6.25 -7.37 3.10
C GLY A 474 5.06 -8.11 3.72
N GLU A 475 3.86 -7.94 3.18
CA GLU A 475 2.65 -8.70 3.52
C GLU A 475 2.38 -9.74 2.41
N LEU A 476 1.61 -10.81 2.69
CA LEU A 476 0.95 -11.57 1.63
C LEU A 476 0.01 -10.66 0.81
N THR A 477 -0.50 -11.20 -0.29
CA THR A 477 -1.47 -10.57 -1.17
C THR A 477 -2.81 -11.29 -1.07
N VAL A 478 -3.87 -10.62 -1.53
CA VAL A 478 -5.21 -11.20 -1.71
C VAL A 478 -5.44 -11.39 -3.19
N THR A 479 -5.87 -12.58 -3.59
CA THR A 479 -6.30 -12.87 -4.94
C THR A 479 -7.67 -12.25 -5.18
N GLN A 480 -7.79 -11.39 -6.19
CA GLN A 480 -9.04 -10.72 -6.53
C GLN A 480 -9.28 -10.61 -8.04
N LEU A 481 -10.53 -10.41 -8.43
CA LEU A 481 -10.88 -9.95 -9.78
C LEU A 481 -11.06 -8.43 -9.81
N THR A 482 -10.43 -7.78 -10.78
CA THR A 482 -10.56 -6.36 -11.07
C THR A 482 -11.07 -6.11 -12.49
N ASP A 483 -11.52 -4.87 -12.74
CA ASP A 483 -12.18 -4.45 -13.99
C ASP A 483 -13.30 -5.44 -14.39
N ALA A 484 -14.08 -5.85 -13.38
CA ALA A 484 -14.98 -6.99 -13.48
C ALA A 484 -16.35 -6.61 -14.06
N GLU A 485 -16.80 -7.39 -15.05
CA GLU A 485 -18.18 -7.39 -15.55
C GLU A 485 -18.99 -8.43 -14.80
N VAL A 486 -20.12 -8.02 -14.22
CA VAL A 486 -20.95 -8.88 -13.37
C VAL A 486 -22.34 -9.04 -13.98
N THR A 487 -22.75 -10.29 -14.20
CA THR A 487 -24.12 -10.66 -14.59
C THR A 487 -24.79 -11.41 -13.46
N VAL A 488 -25.90 -10.88 -12.94
CA VAL A 488 -26.75 -11.56 -11.96
C VAL A 488 -27.80 -12.40 -12.69
N HIS A 489 -27.83 -13.70 -12.42
CA HIS A 489 -28.78 -14.63 -13.05
C HIS A 489 -30.06 -14.82 -12.24
N ALA A 490 -29.90 -14.92 -10.92
CA ALA A 490 -31.00 -15.15 -9.98
C ALA A 490 -30.60 -14.72 -8.57
N SER A 491 -31.59 -14.41 -7.74
CA SER A 491 -31.42 -13.96 -6.35
C SER A 491 -32.04 -14.93 -5.36
N GLY A 492 -31.59 -14.88 -4.10
CA GLY A 492 -32.17 -15.65 -3.00
C GLY A 492 -31.76 -17.13 -2.96
N HIS A 493 -30.62 -17.47 -3.56
CA HIS A 493 -30.03 -18.80 -3.44
C HIS A 493 -29.58 -19.06 -2.00
N VAL A 494 -29.61 -20.34 -1.61
CA VAL A 494 -29.00 -20.78 -0.36
C VAL A 494 -27.48 -20.58 -0.47
N LEU A 495 -26.88 -19.97 0.55
CA LEU A 495 -25.43 -19.75 0.58
C LEU A 495 -24.69 -21.08 0.71
N PRO A 496 -23.48 -21.20 0.12
CA PRO A 496 -22.58 -22.32 0.38
C PRO A 496 -22.41 -22.58 1.89
N ALA A 497 -22.31 -23.87 2.24
CA ALA A 497 -22.09 -24.28 3.62
C ALA A 497 -20.79 -23.65 4.15
N ALA A 498 -20.82 -23.11 5.36
CA ALA A 498 -19.63 -22.50 5.95
C ALA A 498 -18.63 -23.59 6.33
N ILE A 499 -17.36 -23.40 5.97
CA ILE A 499 -16.27 -24.24 6.47
C ILE A 499 -16.14 -23.99 7.97
N VAL A 500 -16.04 -25.07 8.74
CA VAL A 500 -15.99 -24.99 10.20
C VAL A 500 -14.54 -24.97 10.64
N ILE A 501 -14.13 -23.92 11.34
CA ILE A 501 -12.88 -23.92 12.11
C ILE A 501 -13.20 -24.45 13.50
N GLY A 502 -12.58 -25.58 13.86
CA GLY A 502 -12.79 -26.33 15.10
C GLY A 502 -12.94 -27.84 14.90
N GLU A 503 -13.17 -28.59 15.98
CA GLU A 503 -13.26 -30.07 16.03
C GLU A 503 -14.27 -30.67 15.04
N ALA A 504 -15.32 -29.92 14.73
CA ALA A 504 -16.36 -30.35 13.79
C ALA A 504 -16.00 -30.10 12.31
N GLY A 505 -14.81 -29.56 12.03
CA GLY A 505 -14.30 -29.33 10.69
C GLY A 505 -12.78 -29.33 10.67
N ARG A 506 -12.18 -28.21 10.26
CA ARG A 506 -10.73 -28.06 10.15
C ARG A 506 -10.16 -27.48 11.45
N ILE A 507 -9.14 -28.13 12.00
CA ILE A 507 -8.42 -27.65 13.18
C ILE A 507 -7.18 -26.90 12.69
N PRO A 508 -7.00 -25.61 13.03
CA PRO A 508 -5.78 -24.88 12.69
C PRO A 508 -4.55 -25.51 13.36
N PRO A 509 -3.36 -25.46 12.72
CA PRO A 509 -2.10 -25.75 13.39
C PRO A 509 -1.91 -24.91 14.66
N ASP A 510 -1.28 -25.46 15.69
CA ASP A 510 -1.18 -24.88 17.04
C ASP A 510 0.26 -24.53 17.48
N GLN A 511 1.24 -24.63 16.56
CA GLN A 511 2.65 -24.33 16.84
C GLN A 511 3.36 -23.67 15.66
N ILE A 512 3.21 -24.23 14.46
CA ILE A 512 3.94 -23.80 13.27
C ILE A 512 3.10 -22.79 12.50
N ILE A 513 3.63 -21.58 12.34
CA ILE A 513 3.09 -20.62 11.38
C ILE A 513 3.59 -20.98 9.97
N GLU A 514 4.90 -21.25 9.87
CA GLU A 514 5.61 -21.60 8.65
C GLU A 514 6.98 -22.20 9.01
N ASP A 515 7.41 -23.28 8.33
CA ASP A 515 8.72 -23.93 8.61
C ASP A 515 9.68 -24.12 7.43
N ASP A 516 9.29 -23.78 6.19
CA ASP A 516 10.03 -24.09 4.97
C ASP A 516 10.36 -22.87 4.07
N SER A 517 10.11 -21.66 4.54
CA SER A 517 10.18 -20.39 3.81
C SER A 517 9.22 -20.26 2.61
N LEU A 518 7.97 -20.70 2.77
CA LEU A 518 6.86 -20.64 1.79
C LEU A 518 7.16 -21.43 0.51
N LYS A 519 7.93 -22.50 0.60
CA LYS A 519 8.33 -23.34 -0.55
C LYS A 519 7.31 -24.42 -0.86
N VAL A 520 6.66 -24.98 0.14
CA VAL A 520 5.57 -25.95 0.01
C VAL A 520 4.30 -25.31 0.55
N PHE A 521 3.18 -25.52 -0.14
CA PHE A 521 1.87 -25.13 0.34
C PHE A 521 1.23 -26.31 1.09
N ASP A 522 1.20 -26.20 2.41
CA ASP A 522 0.91 -27.21 3.41
C ASP A 522 -0.07 -26.62 4.46
N PRO A 523 -1.39 -26.64 4.21
CA PRO A 523 -2.37 -26.15 5.17
C PRO A 523 -2.62 -27.11 6.34
N GLU A 524 -1.99 -28.29 6.38
CA GLU A 524 -2.15 -29.25 7.48
C GLU A 524 -1.20 -28.95 8.64
N THR A 525 -0.01 -28.43 8.34
CA THR A 525 1.03 -28.14 9.33
C THR A 525 1.33 -26.66 9.47
N ASP A 526 1.17 -25.85 8.40
CA ASP A 526 1.46 -24.42 8.42
C ASP A 526 0.20 -23.58 8.65
N GLY A 527 0.21 -22.80 9.74
CA GLY A 527 -0.88 -21.90 10.07
C GLY A 527 -1.12 -20.82 9.01
N ILE A 528 -0.07 -20.38 8.30
CA ILE A 528 -0.20 -19.39 7.22
C ILE A 528 -0.98 -19.98 6.03
N ASP A 529 -0.65 -21.19 5.61
CA ASP A 529 -1.30 -21.91 4.51
C ASP A 529 -2.72 -22.34 4.88
N PHE A 530 -2.94 -22.71 6.14
CA PHE A 530 -4.27 -23.06 6.65
C PHE A 530 -5.27 -21.94 6.38
N TYR A 531 -4.94 -20.69 6.72
CA TYR A 531 -5.84 -19.57 6.50
C TYR A 531 -5.81 -19.06 5.06
N GLU A 532 -4.69 -19.16 4.35
CA GLU A 532 -4.60 -18.83 2.93
C GLU A 532 -5.54 -19.72 2.10
N SER A 533 -5.59 -21.02 2.40
CA SER A 533 -6.52 -21.97 1.77
C SER A 533 -8.00 -21.68 2.05
N LEU A 534 -8.30 -20.75 2.96
CA LEU A 534 -9.65 -20.30 3.28
C LEU A 534 -9.94 -18.90 2.74
N GLU A 535 -9.00 -18.23 2.06
CA GLU A 535 -9.13 -16.85 1.60
C GLU A 535 -10.45 -16.63 0.84
N GLY A 536 -11.25 -15.67 1.28
CA GLY A 536 -12.54 -15.33 0.68
C GLY A 536 -13.67 -16.33 0.95
N MET A 537 -13.39 -17.49 1.53
CA MET A 537 -14.42 -18.48 1.85
C MET A 537 -15.27 -18.06 3.04
N ARG A 538 -16.54 -18.49 3.00
CA ARG A 538 -17.45 -18.40 4.14
C ARG A 538 -17.04 -19.41 5.22
N VAL A 539 -16.72 -18.90 6.41
CA VAL A 539 -16.21 -19.66 7.55
C VAL A 539 -17.07 -19.46 8.79
N ARG A 540 -17.19 -20.53 9.59
CA ARG A 540 -17.78 -20.54 10.92
C ARG A 540 -16.75 -20.95 11.97
N VAL A 541 -16.48 -20.09 12.94
CA VAL A 541 -15.63 -20.43 14.10
C VAL A 541 -16.52 -20.99 15.20
N ALA A 542 -16.35 -22.28 15.52
CA ALA A 542 -17.19 -22.98 16.49
C ALA A 542 -16.84 -22.56 17.93
N LYS A 543 -17.86 -22.31 18.78
CA LYS A 543 -17.71 -22.00 20.23
C LYS A 543 -16.52 -21.06 20.53
N PRO A 544 -16.53 -19.85 19.97
CA PRO A 544 -15.40 -18.92 20.04
C PRO A 544 -15.14 -18.45 21.49
N VAL A 545 -13.86 -18.36 21.85
CA VAL A 545 -13.40 -17.70 23.09
C VAL A 545 -12.41 -16.59 22.75
N VAL A 546 -12.57 -15.44 23.39
CA VAL A 546 -11.75 -14.24 23.15
C VAL A 546 -10.38 -14.41 23.83
N VAL A 547 -9.30 -14.31 23.06
CA VAL A 547 -7.92 -14.36 23.55
C VAL A 547 -7.16 -13.04 23.40
N GLY A 548 -7.65 -12.13 22.57
CA GLY A 548 -7.23 -10.74 22.50
C GLY A 548 -8.45 -9.83 22.59
N PRO A 549 -8.46 -8.81 23.46
CA PRO A 549 -9.63 -7.98 23.64
C PRO A 549 -9.87 -7.07 22.44
N THR A 550 -11.02 -6.39 22.40
CA THR A 550 -11.30 -5.42 21.34
C THR A 550 -10.28 -4.29 21.33
N ALA A 551 -9.52 -4.21 20.24
CA ALA A 551 -8.52 -3.19 19.97
C ALA A 551 -9.17 -1.87 19.53
N ARG A 552 -8.36 -0.82 19.41
CA ARG A 552 -8.81 0.54 19.06
C ARG A 552 -9.55 0.62 17.71
N PHE A 553 -9.25 -0.30 16.79
CA PHE A 553 -9.87 -0.38 15.46
C PHE A 553 -11.00 -1.41 15.38
N GLY A 554 -11.51 -1.91 16.51
CA GLY A 554 -12.64 -2.85 16.56
C GLY A 554 -12.25 -4.32 16.45
N GLU A 555 -11.02 -4.62 16.04
CA GLU A 555 -10.52 -5.99 15.91
C GLU A 555 -10.33 -6.68 17.27
N PHE A 556 -10.61 -7.97 17.34
CA PHE A 556 -10.32 -8.83 18.50
C PHE A 556 -9.85 -10.20 18.01
N ALA A 557 -9.29 -11.03 18.89
CA ALA A 557 -8.78 -12.35 18.52
C ALA A 557 -9.53 -13.45 19.24
N VAL A 558 -9.81 -14.56 18.55
CA VAL A 558 -10.50 -15.72 19.12
C VAL A 558 -9.78 -17.03 18.84
N LEU A 559 -10.11 -18.03 19.65
CA LEU A 559 -9.86 -19.45 19.39
C LEU A 559 -11.19 -20.19 19.19
N ALA A 560 -11.19 -21.24 18.39
CA ALA A 560 -12.31 -22.18 18.28
C ALA A 560 -12.40 -23.12 19.49
N ASP A 561 -13.57 -23.73 19.69
CA ASP A 561 -13.84 -24.78 20.67
C ASP A 561 -13.43 -24.45 22.11
N ASP A 562 -13.74 -23.23 22.55
CA ASP A 562 -13.31 -22.70 23.85
C ASP A 562 -11.78 -22.73 24.06
N GLY A 563 -11.03 -22.79 22.96
CA GLY A 563 -9.59 -22.95 22.90
C GLY A 563 -9.09 -24.28 23.47
N LYS A 564 -9.85 -25.36 23.27
CA LYS A 564 -9.49 -26.74 23.66
C LYS A 564 -8.16 -27.21 23.05
N HIS A 565 -7.83 -26.74 21.85
CA HIS A 565 -6.61 -27.10 21.12
C HIS A 565 -5.45 -26.14 21.36
N ALA A 566 -5.67 -25.06 22.10
CA ALA A 566 -4.61 -24.12 22.38
C ALA A 566 -3.62 -24.69 23.39
N SER A 567 -2.36 -24.33 23.19
CA SER A 567 -1.26 -24.89 23.93
C SER A 567 -1.18 -24.43 25.39
N VAL A 568 -0.89 -23.15 25.65
CA VAL A 568 -0.81 -22.56 26.99
C VAL A 568 -1.72 -21.35 27.06
N ARG A 569 -2.79 -21.48 27.84
CA ARG A 569 -3.73 -20.40 28.12
C ARG A 569 -3.26 -19.58 29.31
N SER A 570 -3.44 -18.26 29.22
CA SER A 570 -3.16 -17.38 30.36
C SER A 570 -4.25 -17.49 31.43
N VAL A 571 -3.97 -17.03 32.65
CA VAL A 571 -4.94 -17.08 33.76
C VAL A 571 -6.21 -16.27 33.49
N GLN A 572 -6.12 -15.22 32.68
CA GLN A 572 -7.29 -14.43 32.25
C GLN A 572 -7.98 -15.00 31.00
N GLY A 573 -7.45 -16.07 30.41
CA GLY A 573 -8.03 -16.75 29.25
C GLY A 573 -7.38 -16.37 27.92
N GLY A 574 -6.27 -15.65 27.89
CA GLY A 574 -5.48 -15.37 26.69
C GLY A 574 -4.71 -16.59 26.20
N ILE A 575 -3.82 -16.41 25.23
CA ILE A 575 -2.90 -17.45 24.76
C ILE A 575 -1.46 -16.93 24.74
N VAL A 576 -0.54 -17.68 25.34
CA VAL A 576 0.81 -17.22 25.70
C VAL A 576 1.82 -17.55 24.60
N VAL A 577 2.61 -16.57 24.17
CA VAL A 577 3.72 -16.74 23.21
C VAL A 577 4.88 -17.52 23.85
N ARG A 578 5.51 -18.41 23.09
CA ARG A 578 6.60 -19.29 23.52
C ARG A 578 7.71 -19.32 22.46
N PRO A 579 8.94 -19.81 22.78
CA PRO A 579 10.06 -19.78 21.84
C PRO A 579 9.79 -20.37 20.44
N ASN A 580 8.95 -21.40 20.37
CA ASN A 580 8.63 -22.13 19.15
C ASN A 580 7.12 -22.12 18.84
N ASP A 581 6.37 -21.19 19.43
CA ASP A 581 4.92 -21.11 19.22
C ASP A 581 4.46 -19.64 19.35
N PHE A 582 4.01 -19.09 18.22
CA PHE A 582 3.44 -17.74 18.10
C PHE A 582 1.92 -17.77 17.86
N ASN A 583 1.29 -18.87 18.26
CA ASN A 583 -0.12 -19.16 18.30
C ASN A 583 -0.81 -19.05 16.92
N PRO A 584 -0.44 -19.89 15.95
CA PRO A 584 -1.09 -19.92 14.63
C PRO A 584 -2.60 -20.21 14.71
N GLU A 585 -3.07 -20.89 15.74
CA GLU A 585 -4.47 -21.33 15.87
C GLU A 585 -5.47 -20.20 16.16
N ARG A 586 -4.99 -18.98 16.39
CA ARG A 586 -5.83 -17.79 16.60
C ARG A 586 -6.21 -17.16 15.26
N ILE A 587 -7.44 -16.67 15.17
CA ILE A 587 -7.92 -15.84 14.07
C ILE A 587 -8.38 -14.48 14.61
N LEU A 588 -8.02 -13.41 13.90
CA LEU A 588 -8.57 -12.08 14.18
C LEU A 588 -10.01 -11.99 13.65
N VAL A 589 -10.84 -11.20 14.29
CA VAL A 589 -12.23 -10.96 13.90
C VAL A 589 -12.42 -9.47 13.75
N ASN A 590 -13.08 -9.06 12.67
CA ASN A 590 -13.35 -7.66 12.37
C ASN A 590 -14.85 -7.44 12.08
N GLU A 591 -15.37 -6.32 12.57
CA GLU A 591 -16.76 -5.86 12.47
C GLU A 591 -17.05 -5.02 11.20
N GLU A 592 -16.10 -4.93 10.27
CA GLU A 592 -16.15 -4.04 9.10
C GLU A 592 -17.40 -4.15 8.23
N LEU A 593 -18.02 -5.34 8.13
CA LEU A 593 -19.22 -5.58 7.30
C LEU A 593 -20.54 -5.56 8.09
N VAL A 594 -20.50 -5.41 9.42
CA VAL A 594 -21.68 -5.42 10.28
C VAL A 594 -21.84 -4.08 10.99
N GLU A 595 -22.95 -3.90 11.69
CA GLU A 595 -23.10 -2.75 12.58
C GLU A 595 -22.28 -2.98 13.87
N ALA A 596 -21.92 -1.88 14.55
CA ALA A 596 -20.96 -1.90 15.66
C ALA A 596 -21.23 -3.00 16.70
N ALA A 597 -20.18 -3.75 17.04
CA ALA A 597 -20.23 -4.89 17.94
C ALA A 597 -19.89 -4.48 19.40
N PRO A 598 -20.43 -5.21 20.40
CA PRO A 598 -20.07 -5.00 21.79
C PRO A 598 -18.56 -5.18 22.02
N ARG A 599 -17.99 -4.37 22.90
CA ARG A 599 -16.58 -4.50 23.31
C ARG A 599 -16.38 -5.76 24.16
N LEU A 600 -15.32 -6.50 23.82
CA LEU A 600 -14.98 -7.80 24.37
C LEU A 600 -13.67 -7.74 25.14
N ASN A 601 -13.63 -8.44 26.26
CA ASN A 601 -12.44 -8.64 27.08
C ASN A 601 -11.92 -10.07 26.89
N VAL A 602 -10.64 -10.30 27.19
CA VAL A 602 -10.06 -11.65 27.17
C VAL A 602 -10.86 -12.57 28.11
N GLY A 603 -11.12 -13.79 27.65
CA GLY A 603 -11.91 -14.80 28.37
C GLY A 603 -13.43 -14.70 28.15
N ASP A 604 -13.93 -13.64 27.51
CA ASP A 604 -15.32 -13.59 27.06
C ASP A 604 -15.60 -14.71 26.04
N ARG A 605 -16.82 -15.24 26.07
CA ARG A 605 -17.32 -16.26 25.14
C ARG A 605 -18.53 -15.71 24.39
N LEU A 606 -18.87 -16.35 23.29
CA LEU A 606 -20.11 -16.05 22.56
C LEU A 606 -21.05 -17.25 22.62
N ALA A 607 -22.34 -16.98 22.87
CA ALA A 607 -23.37 -18.02 23.03
C ALA A 607 -23.65 -18.81 21.73
N GLY A 608 -23.11 -18.34 20.60
CA GLY A 608 -23.17 -19.01 19.32
C GLY A 608 -21.88 -18.82 18.54
N ASP A 609 -21.82 -19.42 17.36
CA ASP A 609 -20.64 -19.39 16.51
C ASP A 609 -20.47 -18.05 15.79
N LEU A 610 -19.23 -17.69 15.49
CA LEU A 610 -18.95 -16.59 14.57
C LEU A 610 -19.11 -17.07 13.14
N LEU A 611 -19.63 -16.19 12.28
CA LEU A 611 -19.81 -16.47 10.86
C LEU A 611 -19.32 -15.28 10.06
N GLY A 612 -18.49 -15.53 9.06
CA GLY A 612 -17.86 -14.49 8.27
C GLY A 612 -17.24 -15.01 6.98
N VAL A 613 -16.58 -14.11 6.26
CA VAL A 613 -15.65 -14.46 5.18
C VAL A 613 -14.22 -14.26 5.65
N VAL A 614 -13.29 -15.12 5.26
CA VAL A 614 -11.88 -14.94 5.58
C VAL A 614 -11.29 -13.90 4.63
N HIS A 615 -10.51 -12.97 5.18
CA HIS A 615 -9.82 -11.95 4.42
C HIS A 615 -8.44 -11.70 5.02
N TYR A 616 -7.49 -11.31 4.19
CA TYR A 616 -6.14 -10.99 4.64
C TYR A 616 -5.88 -9.48 4.54
N SER A 617 -5.43 -8.86 5.63
CA SER A 617 -4.98 -7.46 5.58
C SER A 617 -4.06 -7.12 6.75
N PHE A 618 -3.11 -6.19 6.51
CA PHE A 618 -2.18 -5.69 7.51
C PHE A 618 -1.36 -6.81 8.20
N GLY A 619 -0.94 -7.83 7.43
CA GLY A 619 -0.10 -8.92 7.97
C GLY A 619 -0.83 -10.00 8.75
N ASN A 620 -2.16 -10.09 8.66
CA ASN A 620 -2.97 -11.04 9.43
C ASN A 620 -4.21 -11.49 8.64
N PHE A 621 -4.58 -12.76 8.82
CA PHE A 621 -5.89 -13.30 8.44
C PHE A 621 -6.96 -12.88 9.44
N LYS A 622 -8.13 -12.54 8.90
CA LYS A 622 -9.27 -12.01 9.65
C LYS A 622 -10.56 -12.68 9.19
N LEU A 623 -11.44 -12.97 10.13
CA LEU A 623 -12.83 -13.26 9.85
C LEU A 623 -13.62 -11.94 9.82
N LEU A 624 -14.05 -11.52 8.63
CA LEU A 624 -14.97 -10.40 8.48
C LEU A 624 -16.39 -10.89 8.75
N LEU A 625 -17.00 -10.41 9.83
CA LEU A 625 -18.32 -10.87 10.26
C LEU A 625 -19.39 -10.59 9.20
N THR A 626 -20.23 -11.57 8.88
CA THR A 626 -21.36 -11.41 7.93
C THR A 626 -22.72 -11.30 8.63
N ARG A 627 -22.70 -11.33 9.96
CA ARG A 627 -23.86 -11.13 10.84
C ARG A 627 -23.37 -10.58 12.17
N ASP A 628 -24.26 -9.90 12.88
CA ASP A 628 -23.99 -9.36 14.21
C ASP A 628 -23.47 -10.43 15.18
N LEU A 629 -22.70 -10.00 16.17
CA LEU A 629 -22.17 -10.90 17.20
C LEU A 629 -23.31 -11.61 17.96
N PRO A 630 -23.16 -12.92 18.25
CA PRO A 630 -24.00 -13.60 19.22
C PRO A 630 -23.92 -12.95 20.61
N GLU A 631 -24.84 -13.31 21.49
CA GLU A 631 -24.83 -12.86 22.88
C GLU A 631 -23.47 -13.13 23.55
N VAL A 632 -22.92 -12.09 24.18
CA VAL A 632 -21.63 -12.16 24.88
C VAL A 632 -21.83 -12.74 26.28
N VAL A 633 -21.18 -13.85 26.55
CA VAL A 633 -21.07 -14.47 27.88
C VAL A 633 -19.76 -13.99 28.50
N ARG A 634 -19.86 -13.12 29.51
CA ARG A 634 -18.68 -12.50 30.14
C ARG A 634 -17.78 -13.53 30.82
N GLY A 635 -16.48 -13.40 30.60
CA GLY A 635 -15.45 -14.23 31.20
C GLY A 635 -15.20 -13.90 32.67
N HIS A 636 -14.22 -14.60 33.26
CA HIS A 636 -13.80 -14.37 34.64
C HIS A 636 -12.69 -13.31 34.79
N ASN A 637 -12.29 -12.66 33.69
CA ASN A 637 -11.23 -11.67 33.69
C ASN A 637 -11.59 -10.48 34.61
N GLN A 638 -10.74 -10.22 35.58
CA GLN A 638 -10.88 -9.17 36.58
C GLN A 638 -9.53 -8.48 36.79
N ARG A 639 -9.56 -7.18 37.06
CA ARG A 639 -8.34 -6.43 37.35
C ARG A 639 -7.74 -6.91 38.66
N GLU A 640 -6.51 -7.39 38.60
CA GLU A 640 -5.82 -7.99 39.73
C GLU A 640 -5.29 -6.96 40.72
N ARG A 641 -4.98 -7.42 41.92
CA ARG A 641 -4.30 -6.63 42.94
C ARG A 641 -3.13 -7.44 43.47
N THR A 642 -1.96 -6.83 43.51
CA THR A 642 -0.77 -7.48 44.04
C THR A 642 -0.91 -7.77 45.53
N GLU A 643 -0.37 -8.92 45.94
CA GLU A 643 -0.16 -9.24 47.35
C GLU A 643 1.16 -8.67 47.88
N LEU A 644 2.06 -8.23 46.99
CA LEU A 644 3.34 -7.63 47.36
C LEU A 644 3.12 -6.23 47.94
N LYS A 645 3.57 -6.02 49.17
CA LYS A 645 3.36 -4.75 49.89
C LYS A 645 4.66 -4.22 50.46
N ALA A 646 4.78 -2.90 50.47
CA ALA A 646 5.80 -2.21 51.23
C ALA A 646 5.68 -2.59 52.73
N ALA A 647 6.82 -2.84 53.36
CA ALA A 647 6.93 -3.07 54.79
C ALA A 647 8.15 -2.30 55.33
N PRO A 648 8.32 -2.12 56.65
CA PRO A 648 9.46 -1.39 57.19
C PRO A 648 10.82 -1.84 56.65
N ASP A 649 11.01 -3.14 56.39
CA ASP A 649 12.23 -3.76 55.86
C ASP A 649 12.13 -4.23 54.39
N VAL A 650 10.99 -4.01 53.72
CA VAL A 650 10.74 -4.42 52.33
C VAL A 650 10.60 -3.20 51.45
N LEU A 651 11.43 -3.09 50.42
CA LEU A 651 11.33 -2.11 49.34
C LEU A 651 10.47 -2.68 48.21
N THR A 652 9.49 -1.91 47.74
CA THR A 652 8.70 -2.25 46.55
C THR A 652 9.08 -1.36 45.37
N VAL A 653 9.40 -1.99 44.23
CA VAL A 653 9.80 -1.29 43.00
C VAL A 653 8.94 -1.81 41.85
N ALA A 654 8.28 -0.92 41.12
CA ALA A 654 7.47 -1.27 39.97
C ALA A 654 7.96 -0.62 38.68
N THR A 655 7.69 -1.27 37.55
CA THR A 655 7.79 -0.69 36.21
C THR A 655 6.41 -0.59 35.58
N TYR A 656 6.11 0.52 34.90
CA TYR A 656 4.82 0.74 34.28
C TYR A 656 4.92 1.66 33.05
N ASN A 657 4.76 1.09 31.85
CA ASN A 657 4.55 1.87 30.62
C ASN A 657 3.14 2.48 30.65
N VAL A 658 3.04 3.81 30.57
CA VAL A 658 1.77 4.56 30.66
C VAL A 658 1.19 4.99 29.30
N GLU A 659 1.68 4.42 28.20
CA GLU A 659 1.16 4.55 26.82
C GLU A 659 1.01 6.01 26.35
N ASN A 660 2.11 6.68 26.08
CA ASN A 660 2.12 8.08 25.60
C ASN A 660 1.37 9.07 26.50
N LEU A 661 1.48 8.95 27.82
CA LEU A 661 0.78 9.82 28.76
C LEU A 661 1.25 11.28 28.62
N ASP A 662 0.32 12.19 28.35
CA ASP A 662 0.61 13.62 28.22
C ASP A 662 -0.36 14.51 29.02
N PHE A 663 0.02 15.78 29.26
CA PHE A 663 -0.77 16.70 30.08
C PHE A 663 -2.16 17.00 29.51
N LYS A 664 -2.42 16.81 28.21
CA LYS A 664 -3.73 17.05 27.56
C LYS A 664 -4.64 15.83 27.62
N ASP A 665 -4.16 14.68 28.09
CA ASP A 665 -4.97 13.47 28.16
C ASP A 665 -6.22 13.65 29.04
N PRO A 666 -7.33 12.95 28.71
CA PRO A 666 -8.57 13.03 29.47
C PRO A 666 -8.38 12.70 30.96
N ALA A 667 -9.08 13.41 31.85
CA ALA A 667 -9.00 13.17 33.30
C ALA A 667 -9.35 11.73 33.71
N LYS A 668 -10.20 11.05 32.94
CA LYS A 668 -10.52 9.63 33.16
C LYS A 668 -9.28 8.74 33.05
N ARG A 669 -8.34 9.05 32.14
CA ARG A 669 -7.10 8.29 31.94
C ARG A 669 -6.16 8.43 33.13
N PHE A 670 -5.87 9.66 33.55
CA PHE A 670 -5.07 9.93 34.76
C PHE A 670 -5.65 9.24 36.00
N ARG A 671 -6.97 9.29 36.19
CA ARG A 671 -7.66 8.58 37.28
C ARG A 671 -7.46 7.08 37.21
N ARG A 672 -7.56 6.47 36.02
CA ARG A 672 -7.37 5.03 35.88
C ARG A 672 -5.93 4.62 36.19
N ILE A 673 -4.93 5.36 35.70
CA ILE A 673 -3.51 5.11 36.01
C ILE A 673 -3.26 5.27 37.52
N ALA A 674 -3.78 6.33 38.13
CA ALA A 674 -3.67 6.56 39.57
C ALA A 674 -4.31 5.42 40.39
N GLN A 675 -5.48 4.93 40.00
CA GLN A 675 -6.12 3.76 40.62
C GLN A 675 -5.29 2.49 40.45
N SER A 676 -4.73 2.23 39.27
CA SER A 676 -3.81 1.11 39.06
C SER A 676 -2.61 1.18 40.01
N ILE A 677 -2.07 2.37 40.25
CA ILE A 677 -0.95 2.58 41.17
C ILE A 677 -1.36 2.36 42.63
N VAL A 678 -2.49 2.92 43.05
CA VAL A 678 -2.91 2.90 44.46
C VAL A 678 -3.56 1.58 44.86
N ASP A 679 -4.57 1.17 44.12
CA ASP A 679 -5.43 0.05 44.47
C ASP A 679 -4.82 -1.28 44.05
N ASN A 680 -4.31 -1.35 42.80
CA ASN A 680 -3.84 -2.59 42.21
C ASN A 680 -2.37 -2.89 42.53
N LEU A 681 -1.48 -1.90 42.41
CA LEU A 681 -0.04 -2.04 42.73
C LEU A 681 0.31 -1.79 44.20
N ALA A 682 -0.69 -1.46 45.03
CA ALA A 682 -0.52 -1.18 46.45
C ALA A 682 0.49 -0.05 46.77
N SER A 683 0.56 0.98 45.92
CA SER A 683 1.43 2.16 46.06
C SER A 683 2.92 1.83 46.27
N PRO A 684 3.63 1.33 45.24
CA PRO A 684 5.04 0.97 45.34
C PRO A 684 5.94 2.10 45.86
N ASP A 685 7.01 1.78 46.57
CA ASP A 685 7.94 2.79 47.09
C ASP A 685 8.62 3.58 45.96
N ILE A 686 8.93 2.91 44.85
CA ILE A 686 9.49 3.49 43.63
C ILE A 686 8.74 2.94 42.42
N LEU A 687 8.29 3.82 41.52
CA LEU A 687 7.77 3.47 40.20
C LEU A 687 8.70 4.02 39.13
N ALA A 688 9.06 3.18 38.18
CA ALA A 688 9.73 3.58 36.97
C ALA A 688 8.72 3.58 35.81
N LEU A 689 8.49 4.76 35.26
CA LEU A 689 7.53 4.99 34.20
C LEU A 689 8.22 5.00 32.84
N GLN A 690 7.57 4.44 31.84
CA GLN A 690 7.89 4.58 30.43
C GLN A 690 6.74 5.30 29.70
N GLU A 691 7.03 5.88 28.55
CA GLU A 691 6.06 6.61 27.73
C GLU A 691 5.45 7.87 28.36
N VAL A 692 6.26 8.61 29.11
CA VAL A 692 5.88 9.95 29.54
C VAL A 692 6.18 10.95 28.43
N GLN A 693 5.18 11.71 28.01
CA GLN A 693 5.28 12.77 27.01
C GLN A 693 5.40 14.19 27.60
N ASP A 694 5.65 15.14 26.70
CA ASP A 694 5.83 16.55 27.00
C ASP A 694 4.55 17.14 27.58
N ASN A 695 4.67 18.33 28.17
CA ASN A 695 3.53 19.10 28.68
C ASN A 695 2.53 19.48 27.58
N ASN A 696 2.90 19.36 26.30
CA ASN A 696 2.06 19.64 25.15
C ASN A 696 1.73 18.39 24.31
N GLY A 697 2.09 17.19 24.77
CA GLY A 697 1.86 15.94 24.06
C GLY A 697 2.56 15.90 22.71
N PRO A 698 1.93 15.39 21.63
CA PRO A 698 2.59 15.21 20.33
C PRO A 698 2.74 16.50 19.50
N THR A 699 2.63 17.68 20.12
CA THR A 699 2.72 18.96 19.41
C THR A 699 4.20 19.32 19.21
N ASP A 700 4.69 19.29 17.97
CA ASP A 700 6.10 19.57 17.66
C ASP A 700 6.39 21.08 17.59
N ASP A 701 6.45 21.74 18.76
CA ASP A 701 6.77 23.18 18.91
C ASP A 701 8.11 23.44 19.62
N GLY A 702 8.89 22.39 19.90
CA GLY A 702 10.16 22.46 20.61
C GLY A 702 10.05 22.31 22.14
N THR A 703 8.85 22.16 22.70
CA THR A 703 8.67 21.78 24.10
C THR A 703 9.24 20.39 24.37
N VAL A 704 10.06 20.25 25.40
CA VAL A 704 10.64 18.97 25.83
C VAL A 704 10.44 18.68 27.33
N ASP A 705 9.77 19.59 28.05
CA ASP A 705 9.52 19.44 29.48
C ASP A 705 8.26 18.61 29.74
N ALA A 706 8.32 17.70 30.71
CA ALA A 706 7.22 16.83 31.12
C ALA A 706 6.76 17.06 32.58
N SER A 707 7.22 18.14 33.21
CA SER A 707 6.96 18.40 34.63
C SER A 707 5.47 18.54 34.94
N GLN A 708 4.67 19.15 34.05
CA GLN A 708 3.22 19.31 34.25
C GLN A 708 2.49 17.97 34.10
N THR A 709 2.90 17.15 33.11
CA THR A 709 2.37 15.78 32.93
C THR A 709 2.58 14.95 34.20
N LEU A 710 3.81 14.90 34.72
CA LEU A 710 4.14 14.14 35.93
C LEU A 710 3.47 14.71 37.19
N GLN A 711 3.47 16.03 37.36
CA GLN A 711 2.82 16.68 38.50
C GLN A 711 1.31 16.39 38.53
N ARG A 712 0.66 16.37 37.36
CA ARG A 712 -0.76 16.02 37.24
C ARG A 712 -1.03 14.59 37.67
N LEU A 713 -0.16 13.64 37.30
CA LEU A 713 -0.27 12.24 37.73
C LEU A 713 -0.07 12.09 39.24
N VAL A 714 0.95 12.74 39.82
CA VAL A 714 1.20 12.74 41.27
C VAL A 714 0.00 13.26 42.06
N GLU A 715 -0.58 14.38 41.63
CA GLU A 715 -1.75 14.96 42.28
C GLU A 715 -2.97 14.02 42.19
N GLU A 716 -3.15 13.32 41.06
CA GLU A 716 -4.24 12.36 40.92
C GLU A 716 -4.04 11.08 41.75
N ILE A 717 -2.79 10.61 41.91
CA ILE A 717 -2.44 9.52 42.83
C ILE A 717 -2.78 9.92 44.27
N ARG A 718 -2.38 11.12 44.70
CA ARG A 718 -2.70 11.66 46.03
C ARG A 718 -4.20 11.74 46.25
N ARG A 719 -4.96 12.22 45.26
CA ARG A 719 -6.44 12.27 45.30
C ARG A 719 -7.08 10.90 45.37
N SER A 720 -6.45 9.89 44.78
CA SER A 720 -6.90 8.50 44.84
C SER A 720 -6.55 7.82 46.16
N GLY A 721 -5.93 8.52 47.12
CA GLY A 721 -5.56 7.99 48.43
C GLY A 721 -4.14 7.41 48.50
N GLY A 722 -3.34 7.58 47.44
CA GLY A 722 -1.93 7.19 47.40
C GLY A 722 -1.01 8.14 48.17
N PRO A 723 0.28 7.81 48.27
CA PRO A 723 1.27 8.66 48.91
C PRO A 723 1.57 9.91 48.07
N GLU A 724 2.19 10.90 48.72
CA GLU A 724 2.75 12.07 48.05
C GLU A 724 4.07 11.68 47.36
N TYR A 725 3.99 11.28 46.09
CA TYR A 725 5.17 10.95 45.29
C TYR A 725 5.93 12.22 44.86
N ASN A 726 7.26 12.15 44.91
CA ASN A 726 8.11 13.04 44.12
C ASN A 726 8.45 12.38 42.78
N PHE A 727 8.90 13.17 41.80
CA PHE A 727 9.33 12.63 40.51
C PHE A 727 10.73 13.08 40.09
N SER A 728 11.33 12.32 39.19
CA SER A 728 12.66 12.59 38.64
C SER A 728 12.71 12.18 37.16
N GLN A 729 13.20 13.08 36.30
CA GLN A 729 13.29 12.88 34.85
C GLN A 729 14.39 13.77 34.25
N ILE A 730 14.81 13.48 33.02
CA ILE A 730 15.76 14.31 32.26
C ILE A 730 15.14 14.63 30.90
N ASN A 731 14.90 15.92 30.65
CA ASN A 731 14.40 16.41 29.37
C ASN A 731 15.30 15.90 28.23
N PRO A 732 14.72 15.28 27.20
CA PRO A 732 15.45 14.89 25.99
C PRO A 732 15.83 16.12 25.16
N GLU A 733 16.68 15.91 24.15
CA GLU A 733 16.80 16.88 23.07
C GLU A 733 15.60 16.72 22.13
N ASN A 734 15.09 17.84 21.61
CA ASN A 734 13.89 17.82 20.78
C ASN A 734 14.06 16.87 19.58
N ASN A 735 13.12 15.94 19.41
CA ASN A 735 13.05 14.88 18.41
C ASN A 735 14.26 13.92 18.35
N ALA A 736 15.07 13.84 19.41
CA ALA A 736 16.28 13.01 19.42
C ALA A 736 16.12 11.62 20.08
N ASP A 737 15.05 11.40 20.85
CA ASP A 737 14.84 10.19 21.66
C ASP A 737 13.84 9.19 21.02
N GLY A 738 13.43 9.43 19.77
CA GLY A 738 12.47 8.58 19.05
C GLY A 738 11.08 8.55 19.70
N GLY A 739 10.25 7.59 19.30
CA GLY A 739 8.86 7.52 19.78
C GLY A 739 7.89 8.33 18.91
N GLN A 740 6.81 8.84 19.50
CA GLN A 740 5.86 9.70 18.79
C GLN A 740 6.54 11.04 18.44
N PRO A 741 6.56 11.46 17.16
CA PRO A 741 7.12 12.75 16.77
C PRO A 741 6.49 13.91 17.56
N GLY A 742 7.31 14.88 17.97
CA GLY A 742 6.88 16.04 18.77
C GLY A 742 6.63 15.76 20.25
N GLY A 743 6.38 14.52 20.67
CA GLY A 743 6.07 14.18 22.08
C GLY A 743 7.27 13.82 22.96
N ASN A 744 8.46 13.74 22.35
CA ASN A 744 9.76 13.50 23.01
C ASN A 744 9.73 12.45 24.13
N ILE A 745 9.16 11.28 23.86
CA ILE A 745 8.92 10.24 24.87
C ILE A 745 10.16 9.99 25.74
N ARG A 746 9.96 9.90 27.07
CA ARG A 746 11.03 9.61 28.02
C ARG A 746 10.64 8.56 29.06
N VAL A 747 11.63 8.16 29.84
CA VAL A 747 11.47 7.41 31.08
C VAL A 747 11.57 8.34 32.29
N ALA A 748 10.86 8.04 33.37
CA ALA A 748 10.84 8.84 34.59
C ALA A 748 10.72 7.96 35.85
N TYR A 749 11.03 8.51 37.01
CA TYR A 749 10.75 7.89 38.31
C TYR A 749 9.67 8.67 39.05
N LEU A 750 8.74 7.97 39.69
CA LEU A 750 7.99 8.44 40.85
C LEU A 750 8.52 7.71 42.09
N TYR A 751 8.70 8.38 43.22
CA TYR A 751 9.23 7.77 44.44
C TYR A 751 8.64 8.39 45.70
N ASN A 752 8.35 7.57 46.71
CA ASN A 752 7.73 8.00 47.96
C ASN A 752 8.83 8.53 48.89
N PRO A 753 8.95 9.86 49.10
CA PRO A 753 10.01 10.46 49.89
C PRO A 753 9.92 10.12 51.39
N ALA A 754 8.77 9.62 51.86
CA ALA A 754 8.63 9.13 53.24
C ALA A 754 9.29 7.76 53.45
N ARG A 755 9.70 7.09 52.38
CA ARG A 755 10.21 5.71 52.38
C ARG A 755 11.62 5.61 51.82
N VAL A 756 11.90 6.35 50.75
CA VAL A 756 13.20 6.32 50.06
C VAL A 756 13.74 7.72 49.84
N GLU A 757 15.06 7.83 49.81
CA GLU A 757 15.77 9.06 49.43
C GLU A 757 16.34 8.85 48.02
N LEU A 758 16.00 9.75 47.07
CA LEU A 758 16.75 9.88 45.82
C LEU A 758 18.06 10.59 46.12
N VAL A 759 19.19 9.95 45.86
CA VAL A 759 20.51 10.53 46.10
C VAL A 759 20.87 11.44 44.94
N VAL A 760 20.74 12.75 45.15
CA VAL A 760 21.04 13.76 44.13
C VAL A 760 22.52 14.18 44.20
N ARG A 761 23.25 14.00 43.09
CA ARG A 761 24.60 14.53 42.90
C ARG A 761 24.67 15.22 41.54
N GLY A 762 25.02 16.51 41.53
CA GLY A 762 25.03 17.30 40.29
C GLY A 762 23.65 17.39 39.62
N HIS A 763 23.62 17.92 38.40
CA HIS A 763 22.43 17.98 37.54
C HIS A 763 22.83 17.52 36.14
N ALA A 764 22.21 16.46 35.64
CA ALA A 764 22.48 15.89 34.32
C ALA A 764 21.55 16.49 33.26
N GLY A 765 22.11 16.96 32.15
CA GLY A 765 21.37 17.26 30.93
C GLY A 765 21.14 16.04 30.03
N PRO A 766 20.49 16.21 28.85
CA PRO A 766 20.15 15.12 27.94
C PRO A 766 21.36 14.34 27.42
N ARG A 767 22.54 14.98 27.41
CA ARG A 767 23.79 14.40 26.94
C ARG A 767 24.76 14.02 28.07
N ASP A 768 24.42 14.23 29.32
CA ASP A 768 25.36 13.92 30.41
C ASP A 768 25.26 12.43 30.81
N PRO A 769 26.34 11.65 30.68
CA PRO A 769 26.32 10.24 31.06
C PRO A 769 26.37 10.07 32.59
N ALA A 770 25.69 9.04 33.08
CA ALA A 770 25.89 8.50 34.42
C ALA A 770 27.32 7.95 34.53
N ARG A 771 28.12 8.49 35.47
CA ARG A 771 29.48 8.01 35.73
C ARG A 771 29.52 7.36 37.09
N LEU A 772 30.34 6.33 37.20
CA LEU A 772 30.60 5.63 38.45
C LEU A 772 31.83 6.26 39.10
N ILE A 773 31.65 6.79 40.31
CA ILE A 773 32.75 7.25 41.16
C ILE A 773 32.90 6.29 42.34
N ARG A 774 34.13 6.10 42.81
CA ARG A 774 34.44 5.26 43.98
C ARG A 774 34.82 6.15 45.16
N GLU A 775 34.21 5.88 46.31
CA GLU A 775 34.57 6.46 47.60
C GLU A 775 34.86 5.31 48.58
N GLY A 776 36.13 4.93 48.68
CA GLY A 776 36.54 3.72 49.42
C GLY A 776 35.98 2.44 48.77
N LYS A 777 35.18 1.69 49.53
CA LYS A 777 34.47 0.49 49.02
C LYS A 777 33.11 0.81 48.40
N ALA A 778 32.57 2.00 48.63
CA ALA A 778 31.29 2.41 48.07
C ALA A 778 31.46 2.92 46.64
N VAL A 779 30.47 2.63 45.80
CA VAL A 779 30.32 3.17 44.45
C VAL A 779 29.13 4.11 44.46
N HIS A 780 29.23 5.19 43.70
CA HIS A 780 28.19 6.20 43.59
C HIS A 780 27.99 6.62 42.14
N LEU A 781 26.79 7.10 41.82
CA LEU A 781 26.51 7.79 40.56
C LEU A 781 26.82 9.29 40.69
N ASP A 782 27.54 9.82 39.69
CA ASP A 782 27.80 11.25 39.54
C ASP A 782 27.79 11.67 38.04
N PRO A 783 26.81 12.48 37.58
CA PRO A 783 25.63 12.89 38.33
C PRO A 783 24.66 11.74 38.65
N SER A 784 23.75 11.97 39.61
CA SER A 784 22.63 11.09 39.97
C SER A 784 21.40 11.95 40.19
N PRO A 785 20.26 11.67 39.54
CA PRO A 785 20.06 10.72 38.43
C PRO A 785 20.79 11.15 37.13
N ALA A 786 21.07 10.21 36.23
CA ALA A 786 21.72 10.48 34.94
C ALA A 786 21.44 9.41 33.87
N ARG A 787 21.65 9.73 32.59
CA ARG A 787 21.38 8.80 31.47
C ARG A 787 22.52 7.79 31.30
N VAL A 788 22.20 6.53 30.97
CA VAL A 788 23.22 5.51 30.66
C VAL A 788 23.71 5.70 29.23
N ALA A 789 24.99 6.09 29.08
CA ALA A 789 25.66 6.29 27.81
C ALA A 789 24.80 6.99 26.71
N PRO A 790 24.23 8.18 26.98
CA PRO A 790 23.29 8.86 26.09
C PRO A 790 23.80 9.20 24.68
N GLN A 791 25.12 9.15 24.44
CA GLN A 791 25.75 9.36 23.13
C GLN A 791 26.03 8.06 22.38
N ASP A 792 25.77 6.90 22.99
CA ASP A 792 26.07 5.62 22.34
C ASP A 792 25.22 5.47 21.07
N PRO A 793 25.81 5.08 19.93
CA PRO A 793 25.07 4.86 18.68
C PRO A 793 23.88 3.91 18.81
N ALA A 794 23.86 3.01 19.80
CA ALA A 794 22.71 2.12 20.04
C ALA A 794 21.39 2.87 20.35
N PHE A 795 21.47 4.12 20.85
CA PHE A 795 20.31 4.95 21.20
C PHE A 795 20.02 6.09 20.21
N ALA A 796 20.89 6.27 19.21
CA ALA A 796 20.82 7.39 18.28
C ALA A 796 20.48 6.90 16.87
N ARG A 797 19.93 7.81 16.05
CA ARG A 797 19.79 7.58 14.62
C ARG A 797 21.19 7.42 14.00
N ASN A 798 21.43 6.30 13.33
CA ASN A 798 22.71 6.01 12.70
C ASN A 798 22.48 5.33 11.34
N GLU A 799 22.86 6.02 10.27
CA GLU A 799 22.65 5.54 8.90
C GLU A 799 23.51 4.32 8.55
N ALA A 800 24.71 4.20 9.13
CA ALA A 800 25.62 3.09 8.86
C ALA A 800 25.14 1.76 9.46
N SER A 801 24.53 1.80 10.66
CA SER A 801 23.92 0.61 11.27
C SER A 801 22.45 0.41 10.93
N GLY A 802 21.79 1.41 10.34
CA GLY A 802 20.34 1.43 10.13
C GLY A 802 19.54 1.62 11.40
N PHE A 803 20.15 2.11 12.49
CA PHE A 803 19.47 2.31 13.77
C PHE A 803 18.63 3.58 13.76
N GLU A 804 17.48 3.52 14.43
CA GLU A 804 16.61 4.66 14.66
C GLU A 804 16.95 5.34 15.99
N ALA A 805 16.56 6.61 16.13
CA ALA A 805 16.57 7.26 17.44
C ALA A 805 15.66 6.52 18.42
N SER A 806 16.12 6.35 19.65
CA SER A 806 15.37 5.67 20.72
C SER A 806 15.65 6.27 22.09
N ARG A 807 14.85 5.87 23.08
CA ARG A 807 14.87 6.44 24.43
C ARG A 807 16.15 6.01 25.14
N LYS A 808 16.74 6.95 25.89
CA LYS A 808 17.97 6.70 26.66
C LYS A 808 17.58 6.22 28.04
N SER A 809 18.25 5.17 28.54
CA SER A 809 18.00 4.65 29.88
C SER A 809 18.37 5.66 30.97
N LEU A 810 17.65 5.66 32.08
CA LEU A 810 17.85 6.56 33.22
C LEU A 810 18.29 5.77 34.46
N ALA A 811 19.53 6.01 34.90
CA ALA A 811 20.08 5.44 36.12
C ALA A 811 19.90 6.41 37.30
N ALA A 812 19.50 5.87 38.45
CA ALA A 812 19.36 6.62 39.69
C ALA A 812 19.87 5.82 40.90
N GLU A 813 20.46 6.53 41.86
CA GLU A 813 20.87 5.99 43.15
C GLU A 813 19.79 6.35 44.19
N PHE A 814 19.22 5.34 44.83
CA PHE A 814 18.27 5.50 45.94
C PHE A 814 18.85 4.95 47.22
N ARG A 815 18.39 5.48 48.36
CA ARG A 815 18.63 4.92 49.69
C ARG A 815 17.33 4.46 50.32
N PHE A 816 17.35 3.24 50.85
CA PHE A 816 16.28 2.65 51.64
C PHE A 816 16.89 2.00 52.88
N ASN A 817 16.43 2.40 54.07
CA ASN A 817 16.98 1.92 55.35
C ASN A 817 18.52 2.02 55.45
N GLY A 818 19.09 3.11 54.93
CA GLY A 818 20.54 3.35 54.92
C GLY A 818 21.33 2.49 53.92
N GLN A 819 20.67 1.63 53.13
CA GLN A 819 21.29 0.83 52.09
C GLN A 819 21.06 1.47 50.72
N THR A 820 22.10 1.51 49.90
CA THR A 820 22.03 2.00 48.52
C THR A 820 21.45 0.93 47.60
N VAL A 821 20.60 1.35 46.66
CA VAL A 821 20.14 0.57 45.52
C VAL A 821 20.22 1.41 44.25
N PHE A 822 20.79 0.84 43.19
CA PHE A 822 20.87 1.44 41.87
C PHE A 822 19.72 0.90 41.02
N ILE A 823 18.94 1.81 40.44
CA ILE A 823 17.83 1.45 39.57
C ILE A 823 18.09 2.04 38.18
N ILE A 824 17.99 1.20 37.15
CA ILE A 824 18.14 1.59 35.75
C ILE A 824 16.80 1.37 35.08
N ASN A 825 16.14 2.46 34.68
CA ASN A 825 14.86 2.47 33.98
C ASN A 825 15.11 2.56 32.47
N ASN A 826 14.52 1.63 31.72
CA ASN A 826 14.77 1.44 30.30
C ASN A 826 13.46 1.53 29.51
N HIS A 827 13.57 2.01 28.28
CA HIS A 827 12.53 1.84 27.26
C HIS A 827 13.23 1.60 25.92
N LEU A 828 13.39 0.34 25.54
CA LEU A 828 14.20 -0.04 24.38
C LEU A 828 13.48 0.19 23.04
N LYS A 829 14.20 -0.03 21.93
CA LYS A 829 13.66 0.12 20.58
C LYS A 829 12.46 -0.83 20.37
N SER A 830 11.31 -0.24 20.02
CA SER A 830 10.07 -0.95 19.68
C SER A 830 10.27 -2.00 18.59
N LYS A 831 9.45 -3.06 18.60
CA LYS A 831 9.38 -4.07 17.52
C LYS A 831 8.85 -3.55 16.18
N ARG A 832 8.39 -2.28 16.13
CA ARG A 832 7.97 -1.62 14.88
C ARG A 832 9.11 -1.62 13.85
N GLY A 833 8.82 -2.17 12.67
CA GLY A 833 9.76 -2.35 11.57
C GLY A 833 10.17 -3.81 11.34
N ASP A 834 9.82 -4.72 12.25
CA ASP A 834 9.98 -6.17 12.07
C ASP A 834 8.95 -6.71 11.06
N GLY A 835 9.29 -7.86 10.45
CA GLY A 835 8.38 -8.61 9.56
C GLY A 835 7.10 -9.07 10.26
N ARG A 836 6.07 -9.36 9.48
CA ARG A 836 4.77 -9.84 9.98
C ARG A 836 4.86 -11.32 10.32
N LEU A 837 4.11 -11.76 11.34
CA LEU A 837 3.98 -13.19 11.66
C LEU A 837 3.39 -13.97 10.48
N PHE A 838 2.33 -13.45 9.86
CA PHE A 838 1.75 -13.98 8.63
C PHE A 838 2.12 -13.06 7.47
N GLY A 839 3.39 -13.05 7.07
CA GLY A 839 3.88 -12.21 5.96
C GLY A 839 4.54 -13.02 4.85
N ALA A 840 4.77 -12.38 3.71
CA ALA A 840 5.40 -12.97 2.52
C ALA A 840 6.90 -13.28 2.67
N GLN A 841 7.50 -13.00 3.84
CA GLN A 841 8.87 -13.35 4.15
C GLN A 841 8.90 -14.14 5.45
N GLN A 842 9.20 -15.44 5.33
CA GLN A 842 9.30 -16.36 6.46
C GLN A 842 10.71 -16.96 6.58
N PRO A 843 11.20 -17.16 7.81
CA PRO A 843 10.66 -16.62 9.06
C PRO A 843 10.73 -15.07 9.08
N PRO A 844 9.93 -14.38 9.92
CA PRO A 844 9.86 -12.93 9.90
C PRO A 844 11.21 -12.28 10.22
N VAL A 845 11.62 -11.28 9.42
CA VAL A 845 12.89 -10.59 9.65
C VAL A 845 12.76 -9.57 10.79
N LEU A 846 13.45 -9.83 11.90
CA LEU A 846 13.41 -9.00 13.10
C LEU A 846 14.48 -7.90 13.09
N ARG A 847 14.33 -6.91 12.20
CA ARG A 847 15.33 -5.84 11.99
C ARG A 847 15.59 -5.03 13.25
N SER A 848 14.55 -4.76 14.03
CA SER A 848 14.65 -3.99 15.27
C SER A 848 15.37 -4.73 16.40
N GLU A 849 15.43 -6.06 16.36
CA GLU A 849 16.14 -6.88 17.35
C GLU A 849 17.64 -6.56 17.36
N ILE A 850 18.23 -6.27 16.20
CA ILE A 850 19.66 -5.92 16.07
C ILE A 850 19.99 -4.69 16.94
N GLN A 851 19.13 -3.67 16.90
CA GLN A 851 19.30 -2.49 17.74
C GLN A 851 19.09 -2.80 19.22
N ARG A 852 18.06 -3.60 19.58
CA ARG A 852 17.84 -4.02 20.97
C ARG A 852 19.03 -4.80 21.54
N ARG A 853 19.69 -5.65 20.74
CA ARG A 853 20.93 -6.34 21.14
C ARG A 853 22.04 -5.33 21.47
N ALA A 854 22.24 -4.32 20.62
CA ALA A 854 23.23 -3.27 20.89
C ALA A 854 22.90 -2.47 22.16
N GLN A 855 21.63 -2.11 22.37
CA GLN A 855 21.19 -1.42 23.59
C GLN A 855 21.40 -2.27 24.84
N ALA A 856 21.06 -3.56 24.77
CA ALA A 856 21.29 -4.52 25.85
C ALA A 856 22.78 -4.61 26.22
N VAL A 857 23.69 -4.63 25.24
CA VAL A 857 25.15 -4.58 25.50
C VAL A 857 25.54 -3.32 26.28
N VAL A 858 25.02 -2.15 25.88
CA VAL A 858 25.38 -0.88 26.55
C VAL A 858 24.94 -0.88 28.01
N ILE A 859 23.72 -1.34 28.28
CA ILE A 859 23.17 -1.41 29.64
C ILE A 859 23.92 -2.49 30.46
N HIS A 860 24.18 -3.66 29.87
CA HIS A 860 24.96 -4.72 30.50
C HIS A 860 26.34 -4.22 30.91
N ASN A 861 27.06 -3.55 30.02
CA ASN A 861 28.40 -3.00 30.29
C ASN A 861 28.39 -1.93 31.39
N PHE A 862 27.32 -1.14 31.49
CA PHE A 862 27.17 -0.19 32.59
C PHE A 862 27.02 -0.91 33.94
N VAL A 863 26.19 -1.97 33.99
CA VAL A 863 26.01 -2.81 35.18
C VAL A 863 27.28 -3.58 35.53
N GLU A 864 28.00 -4.11 34.53
CA GLU A 864 29.28 -4.79 34.72
C GLU A 864 30.31 -3.86 35.35
N LYS A 865 30.44 -2.62 34.87
CA LYS A 865 31.33 -1.63 35.49
C LYS A 865 30.95 -1.34 36.94
N LEU A 866 29.64 -1.26 37.23
CA LEU A 866 29.12 -1.05 38.57
C LEU A 866 29.46 -2.23 39.49
N LEU A 867 29.17 -3.46 39.08
CA LEU A 867 29.43 -4.66 39.87
C LEU A 867 30.91 -5.04 39.94
N THR A 868 31.72 -4.67 38.94
CA THR A 868 33.18 -4.73 39.06
C THR A 868 33.68 -3.73 40.09
N ALA A 869 33.00 -2.58 40.19
CA ALA A 869 33.35 -1.56 41.16
C ALA A 869 32.96 -1.96 42.59
N ASP A 870 31.78 -2.56 42.73
CA ASP A 870 31.19 -3.04 43.97
C ASP A 870 30.41 -4.36 43.71
N PRO A 871 31.05 -5.53 43.93
CA PRO A 871 30.44 -6.83 43.63
C PRO A 871 29.14 -7.13 44.38
N ASP A 872 28.94 -6.49 45.53
CA ASP A 872 27.78 -6.69 46.38
C ASP A 872 26.67 -5.68 46.07
N ALA A 873 26.79 -4.85 45.01
CA ALA A 873 25.86 -3.76 44.75
C ALA A 873 24.43 -4.25 44.51
N ASN A 874 23.47 -3.56 45.13
CA ASN A 874 22.06 -3.79 44.88
C ASN A 874 21.70 -3.08 43.57
N VAL A 875 21.51 -3.84 42.50
CA VAL A 875 21.19 -3.29 41.17
C VAL A 875 19.86 -3.88 40.70
N ILE A 876 18.95 -3.01 40.27
CA ILE A 876 17.69 -3.37 39.62
C ILE A 876 17.69 -2.74 38.24
N VAL A 877 17.51 -3.54 37.19
CA VAL A 877 17.34 -3.08 35.81
C VAL A 877 15.92 -3.44 35.39
N LEU A 878 15.11 -2.45 35.04
CA LEU A 878 13.70 -2.68 34.73
C LEU A 878 13.23 -1.79 33.59
N GLY A 879 12.04 -2.07 33.07
CA GLY A 879 11.41 -1.24 32.05
C GLY A 879 10.73 -2.05 30.97
N ASP A 880 10.17 -1.32 30.01
CA ASP A 880 9.73 -1.87 28.73
C ASP A 880 10.96 -2.16 27.85
N MET A 881 11.32 -3.44 27.77
CA MET A 881 12.45 -3.91 26.97
C MET A 881 12.05 -4.23 25.53
N ASN A 882 10.77 -4.17 25.20
CA ASN A 882 10.21 -4.50 23.89
C ASN A 882 10.66 -5.89 23.36
N GLU A 883 10.92 -6.84 24.26
CA GLU A 883 11.45 -8.14 23.90
C GLU A 883 10.93 -9.27 24.80
N HIS A 884 10.87 -10.50 24.28
CA HIS A 884 10.47 -11.65 25.08
C HIS A 884 11.63 -12.15 25.95
N GLU A 885 11.31 -12.78 27.09
CA GLU A 885 12.27 -13.23 28.10
C GLU A 885 13.24 -14.34 27.64
N PHE A 886 12.90 -14.99 26.52
CA PHE A 886 13.66 -16.07 25.89
C PHE A 886 14.46 -15.62 24.66
N ARG A 887 14.48 -14.32 24.35
CA ARG A 887 15.18 -13.78 23.17
C ARG A 887 16.53 -13.21 23.54
N ALA A 888 17.42 -13.20 22.56
CA ALA A 888 18.82 -12.86 22.77
C ALA A 888 19.09 -11.46 23.37
N PRO A 889 18.34 -10.37 23.09
CA PRO A 889 18.56 -9.11 23.79
C PRO A 889 18.47 -9.27 25.32
N MET A 890 17.54 -10.10 25.82
CA MET A 890 17.37 -10.33 27.25
C MET A 890 18.48 -11.24 27.82
N GLU A 891 18.97 -12.20 27.05
CA GLU A 891 20.14 -13.00 27.42
C GLU A 891 21.42 -12.16 27.50
N ILE A 892 21.63 -11.26 26.53
CA ILE A 892 22.75 -10.31 26.50
C ILE A 892 22.67 -9.36 27.70
N LEU A 893 21.49 -8.80 27.96
CA LEU A 893 21.28 -7.89 29.09
C LEU A 893 21.59 -8.60 30.43
N ALA A 894 21.11 -9.83 30.59
CA ALA A 894 21.32 -10.62 31.80
C ALA A 894 22.82 -10.96 32.02
N GLY A 895 23.45 -11.53 30.99
CA GLY A 895 24.74 -12.19 31.09
C GLY A 895 24.79 -13.14 32.30
N THR A 896 25.88 -13.08 33.07
CA THR A 896 26.02 -13.82 34.34
C THR A 896 25.78 -12.97 35.58
N LEU A 897 25.49 -11.67 35.40
CA LEU A 897 25.48 -10.67 36.47
C LEU A 897 24.07 -10.39 37.02
N LEU A 898 23.07 -10.55 36.16
CA LEU A 898 21.68 -10.23 36.45
C LEU A 898 20.80 -11.47 36.25
N THR A 899 19.70 -11.52 36.98
CA THR A 899 18.65 -12.54 36.80
C THR A 899 17.33 -11.86 36.47
N ASP A 900 16.72 -12.25 35.35
CA ASP A 900 15.37 -11.84 34.98
C ASP A 900 14.35 -12.50 35.93
N LEU A 901 13.66 -11.69 36.72
CA LEU A 901 12.66 -12.19 37.65
C LEU A 901 11.39 -12.67 36.93
N ILE A 902 11.12 -12.25 35.69
CA ILE A 902 9.96 -12.76 34.91
C ILE A 902 10.00 -14.29 34.82
N LYS A 903 11.21 -14.87 34.76
CA LYS A 903 11.41 -16.34 34.71
C LYS A 903 10.97 -17.06 35.99
N LYS A 904 10.65 -16.35 37.08
CA LYS A 904 10.06 -16.91 38.31
C LYS A 904 8.53 -16.92 38.29
N VAL A 905 7.89 -16.13 37.43
CA VAL A 905 6.44 -16.07 37.27
C VAL A 905 5.96 -17.37 36.60
N PRO A 906 4.83 -17.99 36.98
CA PRO A 906 4.28 -19.15 36.27
C PRO A 906 3.98 -18.83 34.79
N LEU A 907 4.17 -19.78 33.88
CA LEU A 907 4.05 -19.50 32.43
C LEU A 907 2.67 -18.91 32.04
N ALA A 908 1.58 -19.36 32.66
CA ALA A 908 0.22 -18.85 32.40
C ALA A 908 -0.01 -17.39 32.89
N GLU A 909 0.89 -16.85 33.69
CA GLU A 909 0.87 -15.48 34.23
C GLU A 909 1.85 -14.57 33.44
N ARG A 910 2.65 -15.13 32.52
CA ARG A 910 3.71 -14.38 31.81
C ARG A 910 3.19 -13.62 30.60
N TYR A 911 2.51 -12.51 30.83
CA TYR A 911 2.30 -11.51 29.79
C TYR A 911 2.19 -10.12 30.37
N THR A 912 2.79 -9.15 29.69
CA THR A 912 2.66 -7.73 30.02
C THR A 912 2.03 -6.95 28.89
N PHE A 913 1.77 -7.58 27.75
CA PHE A 913 1.21 -6.94 26.57
C PHE A 913 0.45 -7.98 25.74
N ILE A 914 -0.64 -7.57 25.08
CA ILE A 914 -1.39 -8.41 24.14
C ILE A 914 -1.44 -7.73 22.78
N PHE A 915 -0.91 -8.41 21.76
CA PHE A 915 -0.86 -7.90 20.38
C PHE A 915 -1.39 -8.94 19.40
N ASN A 916 -2.39 -8.59 18.58
CA ASN A 916 -3.04 -9.51 17.65
C ASN A 916 -3.48 -10.84 18.30
N GLY A 917 -3.91 -10.81 19.57
CA GLY A 917 -4.30 -11.99 20.34
C GLY A 917 -3.17 -12.73 21.06
N ASN A 918 -1.91 -12.37 20.81
CA ASN A 918 -0.76 -12.99 21.45
C ASN A 918 -0.45 -12.32 22.78
N SER A 919 -0.56 -13.09 23.88
CA SER A 919 -0.15 -12.68 25.22
C SER A 919 1.36 -12.87 25.36
N GLN A 920 2.08 -11.77 25.57
CA GLN A 920 3.53 -11.74 25.50
C GLN A 920 4.14 -10.83 26.57
N VAL A 921 5.35 -11.17 27.01
CA VAL A 921 6.16 -10.32 27.89
C VAL A 921 6.92 -9.31 27.05
N LEU A 922 6.89 -8.04 27.49
CA LEU A 922 7.78 -6.97 27.04
C LEU A 922 8.42 -6.20 28.21
N ASP A 923 7.82 -6.25 29.40
CA ASP A 923 8.28 -5.52 30.59
C ASP A 923 9.00 -6.47 31.55
N HIS A 924 10.18 -6.07 32.00
CA HIS A 924 11.07 -6.94 32.79
C HIS A 924 11.54 -6.26 34.08
N ILE A 925 11.89 -7.09 35.07
CA ILE A 925 12.67 -6.68 36.24
C ILE A 925 13.82 -7.66 36.42
N PHE A 926 15.03 -7.18 36.22
CA PHE A 926 16.28 -7.89 36.48
C PHE A 926 16.87 -7.42 37.81
N VAL A 927 17.50 -8.34 38.54
CA VAL A 927 18.20 -8.04 39.79
C VAL A 927 19.61 -8.58 39.79
N SER A 928 20.53 -7.88 40.47
CA SER A 928 21.89 -8.37 40.71
C SER A 928 21.90 -9.64 41.57
N ARG A 929 23.00 -10.39 41.47
CA ARG A 929 23.25 -11.59 42.28
C ARG A 929 23.08 -11.35 43.78
N ASN A 930 23.60 -10.23 44.32
CA ASN A 930 23.47 -9.90 45.74
C ASN A 930 22.00 -9.82 46.18
N LEU A 931 21.15 -9.17 45.38
CA LEU A 931 19.72 -9.13 45.66
C LEU A 931 19.08 -10.51 45.50
N LEU A 932 19.42 -11.26 44.46
CA LEU A 932 18.86 -12.60 44.25
C LEU A 932 19.13 -13.55 45.42
N GLU A 933 20.38 -13.60 45.90
CA GLU A 933 20.83 -14.55 46.92
C GLU A 933 20.45 -14.12 48.35
N HIS A 934 20.37 -12.81 48.62
CA HIS A 934 20.22 -12.30 49.98
C HIS A 934 18.96 -11.49 50.25
N ALA A 935 18.23 -11.04 49.22
CA ALA A 935 17.02 -10.25 49.36
C ALA A 935 15.71 -11.03 49.09
N ALA A 936 15.82 -12.30 48.66
CA ALA A 936 14.71 -13.19 48.30
C ALA A 936 13.61 -12.48 47.48
N PRO A 937 13.95 -11.90 46.32
CA PRO A 937 13.04 -11.04 45.58
C PRO A 937 11.80 -11.82 45.12
N ALA A 938 10.64 -11.27 45.44
CA ALA A 938 9.35 -11.68 44.91
C ALA A 938 8.94 -10.74 43.77
N ILE A 939 8.20 -11.27 42.79
CA ILE A 939 7.74 -10.54 41.61
C ILE A 939 6.28 -10.89 41.35
N ASP A 940 5.55 -9.93 40.81
CA ASP A 940 4.17 -10.07 40.40
C ASP A 940 3.94 -9.23 39.13
N ILE A 941 3.21 -9.80 38.16
CA ILE A 941 2.70 -9.07 36.99
C ILE A 941 1.24 -8.82 37.29
N VAL A 942 0.85 -7.56 37.45
CA VAL A 942 -0.50 -7.25 37.95
C VAL A 942 -1.40 -7.00 36.75
N HIS A 943 -2.22 -7.99 36.37
CA HIS A 943 -3.01 -7.92 35.15
C HIS A 943 -4.23 -7.00 35.30
N VAL A 944 -4.06 -5.74 34.91
CA VAL A 944 -5.01 -4.63 35.05
C VAL A 944 -5.23 -3.86 33.76
N ASN A 945 -4.70 -4.27 32.61
CA ASN A 945 -4.75 -3.48 31.38
C ASN A 945 -4.96 -4.31 30.10
N ALA A 946 -3.97 -5.10 29.71
CA ALA A 946 -3.82 -5.73 28.40
C ALA A 946 -4.97 -6.68 28.06
N GLY A 947 -5.59 -7.31 29.06
CA GLY A 947 -6.75 -8.20 28.89
C GLY A 947 -8.09 -7.51 28.64
N PHE A 948 -8.14 -6.18 28.66
CA PHE A 948 -9.37 -5.39 28.57
C PHE A 948 -9.45 -4.58 27.27
N ALA A 949 -10.67 -4.30 26.82
CA ALA A 949 -10.92 -3.49 25.64
C ALA A 949 -10.22 -2.12 25.72
N ALA A 950 -9.80 -1.61 24.57
CA ALA A 950 -8.93 -0.45 24.46
C ALA A 950 -9.48 0.83 25.13
N ASP A 951 -10.80 0.99 25.20
CA ASP A 951 -11.50 2.12 25.82
C ASP A 951 -11.73 1.97 27.33
N GLU A 952 -11.45 0.79 27.89
CA GLU A 952 -11.57 0.47 29.31
C GLU A 952 -10.23 0.55 30.07
N ARG A 953 -9.12 0.29 29.39
CA ARG A 953 -7.76 0.20 29.97
C ARG A 953 -7.08 1.57 30.14
N ALA A 954 -6.06 1.63 30.99
CA ALA A 954 -5.25 2.86 31.21
C ALA A 954 -4.06 2.96 30.26
N SER A 955 -3.49 1.81 29.98
CA SER A 955 -2.31 1.55 29.16
C SER A 955 -2.56 0.25 28.40
N ASP A 956 -1.78 -0.01 27.37
CA ASP A 956 -1.71 -1.30 26.69
C ASP A 956 -0.76 -2.30 27.38
N HIS A 957 0.04 -1.84 28.35
CA HIS A 957 0.95 -2.66 29.14
C HIS A 957 0.43 -2.98 30.55
N GLU A 958 0.79 -4.15 31.06
CA GLU A 958 0.66 -4.50 32.47
C GLU A 958 1.83 -3.97 33.30
N PRO A 959 1.58 -3.39 34.48
CA PRO A 959 2.65 -3.07 35.40
C PRO A 959 3.23 -4.34 36.05
N VAL A 960 4.55 -4.31 36.28
CA VAL A 960 5.27 -5.38 36.97
C VAL A 960 5.86 -4.82 38.25
N VAL A 961 5.70 -5.53 39.38
CA VAL A 961 6.17 -5.09 40.70
C VAL A 961 7.05 -6.16 41.33
N ALA A 962 8.15 -5.72 41.96
CA ALA A 962 9.01 -6.56 42.76
C ALA A 962 9.09 -6.07 44.21
N ALA A 963 9.16 -7.00 45.16
CA ALA A 963 9.40 -6.74 46.57
C ALA A 963 10.75 -7.34 46.98
N VAL A 964 11.62 -6.51 47.57
CA VAL A 964 13.00 -6.90 47.93
C VAL A 964 13.36 -6.44 49.34
N LYS A 965 14.02 -7.31 50.10
CA LYS A 965 14.60 -6.97 51.41
C LYS A 965 16.08 -6.64 51.26
N LEU A 966 16.43 -5.35 51.15
CA LEU A 966 17.81 -4.97 50.87
C LEU A 966 18.78 -5.57 51.92
N PRO A 967 19.83 -6.29 51.49
CA PRO A 967 20.83 -6.83 52.40
C PRO A 967 21.51 -5.70 53.17
N ARG A 968 21.66 -5.87 54.48
CA ARG A 968 22.44 -4.93 55.29
C ARG A 968 23.92 -5.13 55.00
N ARG A 969 24.57 -4.07 54.55
CA ARG A 969 26.03 -4.00 54.39
C ARG A 969 26.71 -3.56 55.68
#